data_AF-A0A7M7L477-F1
#
_entry.id   AF-A0A7M7L477-F1
#
_cell.length_a   1.000
_cell.length_b   1.000
_cell.length_c   1.000
_cell.angle_alpha   90.00
_cell.angle_beta   90.00
_cell.angle_gamma   90.00
#
_symmetry.space_group_name_H-M   'P 1'
#
loop_
_entity.id
_entity.type
_entity.pdbx_description
1 polymer ?
#
loop_
_entity_poly.entity_id
_entity_poly.type
_entity_poly.pdbx_seq_one_letter_code
_entity_poly.pdbx_strand_id
1 'polypeptide(L)'
;MTSEIQITSIVNDILKVEAIEEAFSCVLVHHPNSENEKITAWQTELSSTMSNLSKEQQENAVRQFLTMAAAMTNHKRLQLLLSLLENLVTSNVLAARLVCECILNCDKLQYQLEDFWIECFVLIRHIIGGVDYKGVREIMKGCKEKAQTIPARLDASIQPQLKALENVLEYIFDRNACLLPGYFIVTEIQKAYPDGKNWPHWKLAKLLSNFVESFRNTAQMVSIVGHSKMLPVVEHTGYADLINPWVLDTTTLKFSLKGNLPYDEDLLKPQTGLLRYVLEQPYSRDMVCSMLGLQKQQKQRCIALEEQLVELVILAMERAENEMLPAEGTDGTVANHYVWLHLSSQLIYFVLFSYACFPSIVMAIHDKLAGRDLRKGRDHLMWVLLQFISGSIQRNPLSNFLPVLKLYDLLYPEKEPLPVPDYTQALCTHQMAITCIWIHLLKKAQSEHSNIHRPIPHTLKLHHEFLQHLVMPNTSLCMGSDYRIALLCNAYSTNQDYFGRPMAALVDTILGTQKGQQQQPMQTLQNNAALASGPTTPLSMSILDSLTVHSKMSLIHSIVTHVIKSAQSKSNMALAPALVETYSRLLVYTEIESLGIKGFISQLLPTVFKSHAWGTLYTLLEMFSYRMHHIQPHYRVQLLSHLHSLAAVPQTNQTQLHLCVESTALRLITGLGSAEVQPQLSRFLSEPKTLVSAESEELNRALVLTLARSMHVTGTGSDSHSGTWCKELLNTIMLNTPHSWANHTLQCFPPVLSEFFQQNSVPKENKQQIKKAVEEEYRNWASMSNENDIIAHFSVPGTPPLFLCLLWKIIFETDRISPIAYKILERIGARALSAHLRKFCDYLVFEFANSVGGQHVNKCVDTVNDMIWKYNIVTIDRLILCLVLRTHEGSDAQVCFFIIQLLLLKAIEFRNRAQEFVKENSPEHWKQSNWHEKHLAFHRKFPEKFAPEGIMEQTSGGPSQYQSLPVYFGNVCLRFLPVFDIVVHRYLEIPAVSKSLETLLEHLGCLYKFHDRPVTYLYNTLHYYERKLRDRPPLKRRLVSAVLGSLREIRAPGWALSEAYQMYMTRSSDDVVSWMPELDYYIRLVRRIVEIF
;
A
#
# COMPACT_ATOMS: atom_id res chain seq x y z
N MET A 1 71.12 23.74 19.46
CA MET A 1 70.86 22.91 20.65
C MET A 1 69.40 22.51 20.59
N THR A 2 69.07 21.23 20.73
CA THR A 2 67.67 20.77 20.67
C THR A 2 66.87 21.47 21.77
N SER A 3 65.66 21.92 21.44
CA SER A 3 64.71 22.57 22.37
C SER A 3 64.52 21.76 23.67
N GLU A 4 64.61 20.45 23.55
CA GLU A 4 64.63 19.43 24.61
C GLU A 4 65.75 19.63 25.65
N ILE A 5 66.99 19.91 25.19
CA ILE A 5 68.15 20.11 26.08
C ILE A 5 68.04 21.44 26.83
N GLN A 6 67.49 22.48 26.20
CA GLN A 6 67.29 23.78 26.84
C GLN A 6 66.23 23.70 27.95
N ILE A 7 65.10 23.03 27.71
CA ILE A 7 64.08 22.82 28.74
C ILE A 7 64.62 21.91 29.85
N THR A 8 65.35 20.86 29.50
CA THR A 8 66.00 19.99 30.49
C THR A 8 67.01 20.77 31.35
N SER A 9 67.77 21.70 30.76
CA SER A 9 68.69 22.59 31.49
C SER A 9 67.94 23.52 32.43
N ILE A 10 66.90 24.20 31.94
CA ILE A 10 66.09 25.13 32.75
C ILE A 10 65.41 24.38 33.91
N VAL A 11 64.84 23.21 33.65
CA VAL A 11 64.24 22.37 34.71
C VAL A 11 65.31 21.88 35.68
N ASN A 12 66.50 21.48 35.21
CA ASN A 12 67.61 21.10 36.11
C ASN A 12 68.17 22.26 36.93
N ASP A 13 68.16 23.49 36.41
CA ASP A 13 68.56 24.69 37.13
C ASP A 13 67.49 25.11 38.17
N ILE A 14 66.21 24.90 37.87
CA ILE A 14 65.11 25.00 38.86
C ILE A 14 65.25 23.91 39.95
N LEU A 15 65.82 22.75 39.61
CA LEU A 15 66.02 21.62 40.53
C LEU A 15 67.30 21.72 41.38
N LYS A 16 68.27 22.58 41.01
CA LYS A 16 69.51 22.76 41.79
C LYS A 16 69.19 23.38 43.14
N VAL A 17 69.53 22.64 44.19
CA VAL A 17 69.61 23.18 45.56
C VAL A 17 70.99 23.74 45.70
N GLU A 18 71.13 25.02 46.07
CA GLU A 18 72.42 25.49 46.56
C GLU A 18 72.75 24.67 47.82
N ALA A 19 73.90 24.00 47.85
CA ALA A 19 74.32 23.17 48.98
C ALA A 19 74.34 23.93 50.33
N ILE A 20 74.34 25.26 50.27
CA ILE A 20 74.28 26.18 51.41
C ILE A 20 72.86 26.22 52.02
N GLU A 21 71.80 26.19 51.20
CA GLU A 21 70.41 26.16 51.69
C GLU A 21 70.08 24.81 52.36
N GLU A 22 70.63 23.71 51.83
CA GLU A 22 70.45 22.37 52.41
C GLU A 22 71.23 22.20 53.73
N ALA A 23 72.41 22.81 53.84
CA ALA A 23 73.25 22.76 55.05
C ALA A 23 72.82 23.73 56.17
N PHE A 24 72.16 24.86 55.84
CA PHE A 24 71.82 25.93 56.81
C PHE A 24 70.33 26.29 56.85
N SER A 25 69.44 25.33 56.61
CA SER A 25 67.97 25.51 56.61
C SER A 25 67.38 26.10 57.90
N CYS A 26 68.11 26.05 59.03
CA CYS A 26 67.67 26.62 60.31
C CYS A 26 68.16 28.07 60.58
N VAL A 27 69.06 28.62 59.76
CA VAL A 27 69.74 29.92 60.01
C VAL A 27 69.44 30.97 58.94
N LEU A 28 69.00 30.56 57.75
CA LEU A 28 68.53 31.49 56.71
C LEU A 28 67.13 32.00 57.07
N VAL A 29 67.03 33.30 57.39
CA VAL A 29 65.76 34.01 57.41
C VAL A 29 65.28 34.12 55.96
N HIS A 30 64.41 33.19 55.54
CA HIS A 30 63.78 33.20 54.22
C HIS A 30 63.03 34.53 54.03
N HIS A 31 63.52 35.40 53.14
CA HIS A 31 62.74 36.53 52.67
C HIS A 31 61.76 36.03 51.60
N PRO A 32 60.43 35.99 51.87
CA PRO A 32 59.44 35.48 50.91
C PRO A 32 59.41 36.28 49.59
N ASN A 33 59.89 37.53 49.60
CA ASN A 33 59.98 38.36 48.40
C ASN A 33 61.07 37.87 47.43
N SER A 34 62.20 37.35 47.91
CA SER A 34 63.27 36.87 47.02
C SER A 34 62.93 35.54 46.35
N GLU A 35 62.15 34.68 47.01
CA GLU A 35 61.65 33.44 46.40
C GLU A 35 60.62 33.74 45.30
N ASN A 36 59.73 34.72 45.51
CA ASN A 36 58.80 35.17 44.47
C ASN A 36 59.51 35.81 43.26
N GLU A 37 60.60 36.55 43.48
CA GLU A 37 61.46 37.09 42.40
C GLU A 37 62.17 35.97 41.62
N LYS A 38 62.69 34.94 42.30
CA LYS A 38 63.26 33.74 41.64
C LYS A 38 62.22 33.01 40.79
N ILE A 39 61.01 32.80 41.33
CA ILE A 39 59.91 32.14 40.62
C ILE A 39 59.48 32.95 39.39
N THR A 40 59.36 34.28 39.50
CA THR A 40 59.01 35.14 38.36
C THR A 40 60.11 35.18 37.29
N ALA A 41 61.38 35.09 37.67
CA ALA A 41 62.50 34.95 36.73
C ALA A 41 62.44 33.61 35.96
N TRP A 42 62.22 32.48 36.65
CA TRP A 42 62.04 31.19 36.00
C TRP A 42 60.81 31.15 35.09
N GLN A 43 59.72 31.82 35.49
CA GLN A 43 58.52 31.95 34.65
C GLN A 43 58.79 32.74 33.37
N THR A 44 59.55 33.83 33.44
CA THR A 44 59.87 34.65 32.25
C THR A 44 60.82 33.89 31.30
N GLU A 45 61.79 33.16 31.83
CA GLU A 45 62.69 32.32 31.05
C GLU A 45 61.94 31.17 30.35
N LEU A 46 61.10 30.43 31.08
CA LEU A 46 60.24 29.38 30.51
C LEU A 46 59.26 29.94 29.47
N SER A 47 58.63 31.08 29.75
CA SER A 47 57.68 31.73 28.84
C SER A 47 58.35 32.15 27.53
N SER A 48 59.53 32.77 27.59
CA SER A 48 60.28 33.19 26.40
C SER A 48 60.79 32.01 25.56
N THR A 49 61.17 30.92 26.23
CA THR A 49 61.64 29.71 25.54
C THR A 49 60.49 29.01 24.85
N MET A 50 59.34 28.84 25.53
CA MET A 50 58.17 28.16 24.99
C MET A 50 57.46 28.96 23.88
N SER A 51 57.47 30.30 23.93
CA SER A 51 56.88 31.14 22.88
C SER A 51 57.62 31.08 21.54
N ASN A 52 58.92 30.73 21.57
CA ASN A 52 59.77 30.67 20.37
C ASN A 52 59.73 29.30 19.65
N LEU A 53 59.00 28.31 20.19
CA LEU A 53 58.90 26.95 19.65
C LEU A 53 57.70 26.78 18.72
N SER A 54 57.81 25.86 17.76
CA SER A 54 56.65 25.43 16.96
C SER A 54 55.68 24.57 17.78
N LYS A 55 54.42 24.41 17.33
CA LYS A 55 53.41 23.64 18.08
C LYS A 55 53.81 22.17 18.35
N GLU A 56 54.45 21.50 17.39
CA GLU A 56 54.95 20.12 17.58
C GLU A 56 56.12 20.07 18.57
N GLN A 57 56.99 21.10 18.54
CA GLN A 57 58.10 21.22 19.48
C GLN A 57 57.60 21.55 20.90
N GLN A 58 56.53 22.33 21.03
CA GLN A 58 55.84 22.60 22.31
C GLN A 58 55.23 21.33 22.89
N GLU A 59 54.64 20.45 22.06
CA GLU A 59 54.09 19.17 22.52
C GLU A 59 55.18 18.23 23.06
N ASN A 60 56.28 18.07 22.32
CA ASN A 60 57.41 17.25 22.75
C ASN A 60 58.09 17.83 24.00
N ALA A 61 58.23 19.15 24.05
CA ALA A 61 58.71 19.90 25.22
C ALA A 61 57.87 19.62 26.48
N VAL A 62 56.54 19.69 26.38
CA VAL A 62 55.62 19.41 27.48
C VAL A 62 55.70 17.93 27.90
N ARG A 63 55.77 16.98 26.96
CA ARG A 63 55.93 15.55 27.27
C ARG A 63 57.23 15.26 28.04
N GLN A 64 58.34 15.89 27.64
CA GLN A 64 59.60 15.75 28.35
C GLN A 64 59.59 16.41 29.73
N PHE A 65 59.00 17.60 29.84
CA PHE A 65 58.77 18.27 31.12
C PHE A 65 57.99 17.38 32.10
N LEU A 66 56.90 16.75 31.64
CA LEU A 66 56.10 15.81 32.42
C LEU A 66 56.89 14.54 32.78
N THR A 67 57.73 14.05 31.89
CA THR A 67 58.57 12.86 32.12
C THR A 67 59.62 13.10 33.21
N MET A 68 60.15 14.33 33.29
CA MET A 68 61.06 14.77 34.35
C MET A 68 60.32 15.02 35.66
N ALA A 69 59.16 15.68 35.63
CA ALA A 69 58.31 15.89 36.80
C ALA A 69 57.89 14.54 37.45
N ALA A 70 57.59 13.52 36.64
CA ALA A 70 57.24 12.18 37.12
C ALA A 70 58.41 11.42 37.79
N ALA A 71 59.67 11.82 37.57
CA ALA A 71 60.83 11.18 38.19
C ALA A 71 61.16 11.75 39.59
N MET A 72 60.38 12.72 40.07
CA MET A 72 60.66 13.44 41.31
C MET A 72 60.00 12.81 42.53
N THR A 73 60.70 12.83 43.66
CA THR A 73 60.25 12.31 44.96
C THR A 73 59.85 13.40 45.96
N ASN A 74 60.15 14.68 45.67
CA ASN A 74 59.86 15.80 46.57
C ASN A 74 58.55 16.51 46.17
N HIS A 75 57.53 16.38 47.02
CA HIS A 75 56.18 16.93 46.82
C HIS A 75 56.15 18.46 46.60
N LYS A 76 56.91 19.25 47.37
CA LYS A 76 56.91 20.73 47.24
C LYS A 76 57.46 21.21 45.89
N ARG A 77 58.44 20.50 45.34
CA ARG A 77 59.02 20.86 44.05
C ARG A 77 58.18 20.37 42.87
N LEU A 78 57.51 19.24 43.03
CA LEU A 78 56.52 18.78 42.06
C LEU A 78 55.37 19.81 41.93
N GLN A 79 54.86 20.31 43.06
CA GLN A 79 53.88 21.40 43.09
C GLN A 79 54.40 22.67 42.41
N LEU A 80 55.66 23.06 42.70
CA LEU A 80 56.26 24.21 42.05
C LEU A 80 56.32 24.04 40.52
N LEU A 81 56.79 22.90 40.01
CA LEU A 81 56.88 22.64 38.57
C LEU A 81 55.52 22.63 37.87
N LEU A 82 54.51 22.00 38.48
CA LEU A 82 53.17 21.95 37.90
C LEU A 82 52.47 23.32 38.01
N SER A 83 52.75 24.11 39.06
CA SER A 83 52.29 25.51 39.14
C SER A 83 52.96 26.42 38.11
N LEU A 84 54.22 26.18 37.75
CA LEU A 84 54.87 26.88 36.64
C LEU A 84 54.18 26.55 35.31
N LEU A 85 53.78 25.29 35.12
CA LEU A 85 53.05 24.87 33.94
C LEU A 85 51.63 25.42 33.90
N GLU A 86 50.95 25.53 35.05
CA GLU A 86 49.67 26.25 35.19
C GLU A 86 49.81 27.72 34.77
N ASN A 87 50.84 28.40 35.27
CA ASN A 87 51.09 29.80 34.94
C ASN A 87 51.33 30.01 33.44
N LEU A 88 52.05 29.10 32.76
CA LEU A 88 52.25 29.14 31.31
C LEU A 88 50.95 28.99 30.50
N VAL A 89 49.96 28.28 31.05
CA VAL A 89 48.63 28.18 30.45
C VAL A 89 47.82 29.46 30.71
N THR A 90 47.85 30.00 31.95
CA THR A 90 47.15 31.26 32.28
C THR A 90 47.69 32.47 31.51
N SER A 91 48.97 32.48 31.16
CA SER A 91 49.61 33.52 30.35
C SER A 91 49.41 33.33 28.83
N ASN A 92 48.60 32.36 28.41
CA ASN A 92 48.31 32.01 27.00
C ASN A 92 49.53 31.59 26.16
N VAL A 93 50.63 31.16 26.79
CA VAL A 93 51.82 30.67 26.07
C VAL A 93 51.60 29.24 25.56
N LEU A 94 50.91 28.41 26.36
CA LEU A 94 50.53 27.04 25.98
C LEU A 94 49.01 26.89 25.93
N ALA A 95 48.53 26.12 24.95
CA ALA A 95 47.12 25.77 24.87
C ALA A 95 46.75 24.76 25.97
N ALA A 96 45.73 25.08 26.79
CA ALA A 96 45.25 24.22 27.86
C ALA A 96 44.91 22.79 27.39
N ARG A 97 44.39 22.67 26.16
CA ARG A 97 44.05 21.39 25.53
C ARG A 97 45.28 20.49 25.33
N LEU A 98 46.34 21.05 24.76
CA LEU A 98 47.58 20.33 24.45
C LEU A 98 48.21 19.80 25.74
N VAL A 99 48.20 20.61 26.79
CA VAL A 99 48.68 20.23 28.12
C VAL A 99 47.87 19.08 28.71
N CYS A 100 46.53 19.18 28.71
CA CYS A 100 45.66 18.12 29.23
C CYS A 100 45.83 16.80 28.47
N GLU A 101 45.90 16.85 27.13
CA GLU A 101 46.11 15.67 26.28
C GLU A 101 47.50 15.05 26.53
N CYS A 102 48.55 15.86 26.68
CA CYS A 102 49.89 15.37 27.01
C CYS A 102 49.98 14.73 28.41
N ILE A 103 49.26 15.26 29.40
CA ILE A 103 49.18 14.68 30.74
C ILE A 103 48.49 13.32 30.68
N LEU A 104 47.32 13.23 30.04
CA LEU A 104 46.55 11.98 29.97
C LEU A 104 47.27 10.90 29.16
N ASN A 105 48.00 11.28 28.11
CA ASN A 105 48.78 10.38 27.26
C ASN A 105 50.16 10.02 27.86
N CYS A 106 50.52 10.55 29.03
CA CYS A 106 51.79 10.22 29.66
C CYS A 106 51.79 8.78 30.21
N ASP A 107 52.73 7.95 29.76
CA ASP A 107 52.87 6.55 30.20
C ASP A 107 53.19 6.42 31.70
N LYS A 108 53.80 7.46 32.27
CA LYS A 108 54.13 7.54 33.70
C LYS A 108 52.95 8.00 34.57
N LEU A 109 51.83 8.42 34.00
CA LEU A 109 50.61 8.72 34.75
C LEU A 109 49.91 7.41 35.15
N GLN A 110 50.39 6.82 36.25
CA GLN A 110 49.91 5.58 36.85
C GLN A 110 49.51 5.82 38.31
N TYR A 111 48.49 5.11 38.80
CA TYR A 111 47.97 5.28 40.17
C TYR A 111 49.00 4.95 41.26
N GLN A 112 50.06 4.20 40.93
CA GLN A 112 51.14 3.81 41.84
C GLN A 112 52.04 5.01 42.22
N LEU A 113 52.11 6.04 41.38
CA LEU A 113 52.81 7.29 41.67
C LEU A 113 51.84 8.29 42.28
N GLU A 114 51.65 8.21 43.61
CA GLU A 114 50.58 8.92 44.32
C GLU A 114 50.64 10.45 44.14
N ASP A 115 51.81 11.05 44.41
CA ASP A 115 52.02 12.50 44.34
C ASP A 115 51.86 13.04 42.92
N PHE A 116 52.45 12.36 41.94
CA PHE A 116 52.38 12.75 40.53
C PHE A 116 50.94 12.66 39.99
N TRP A 117 50.21 11.60 40.36
CA TRP A 117 48.82 11.43 39.97
C TRP A 117 47.94 12.56 40.51
N ILE A 118 48.01 12.85 41.81
CA ILE A 118 47.15 13.85 42.45
C ILE A 118 47.40 15.24 41.83
N GLU A 119 48.65 15.66 41.74
CA GLU A 119 49.00 16.98 41.24
C GLU A 119 48.68 17.14 39.74
N CYS A 120 48.81 16.09 38.93
CA CYS A 120 48.37 16.14 37.52
C CYS A 120 46.86 16.34 37.37
N PHE A 121 46.03 15.67 38.17
CA PHE A 121 44.57 15.86 38.10
C PHE A 121 44.13 17.21 38.73
N VAL A 122 44.83 17.71 39.74
CA VAL A 122 44.63 19.08 40.26
C VAL A 122 44.95 20.12 39.19
N LEU A 123 46.06 19.95 38.47
CA LEU A 123 46.42 20.83 37.36
C LEU A 123 45.35 20.80 36.25
N ILE A 124 44.91 19.61 35.83
CA ILE A 124 43.80 19.47 34.85
C ILE A 124 42.56 20.23 35.33
N ARG A 125 42.21 20.12 36.62
CA ARG A 125 41.04 20.81 37.20
C ARG A 125 41.11 22.33 37.08
N HIS A 126 42.30 22.94 37.17
CA HIS A 126 42.48 24.39 37.03
C HIS A 126 42.42 24.85 35.57
N ILE A 127 43.06 24.11 34.66
CA ILE A 127 43.23 24.55 33.27
C ILE A 127 42.09 24.14 32.32
N ILE A 128 41.28 23.14 32.66
CA ILE A 128 40.24 22.58 31.78
C ILE A 128 39.18 23.60 31.36
N GLY A 129 38.99 24.69 32.12
CA GLY A 129 38.11 25.80 31.75
C GLY A 129 38.52 26.54 30.46
N GLY A 130 39.80 26.47 30.07
CA GLY A 130 40.32 27.05 28.83
C GLY A 130 40.24 26.12 27.60
N VAL A 131 39.64 24.93 27.72
CA VAL A 131 39.55 23.94 26.64
C VAL A 131 38.21 24.05 25.90
N ASP A 132 38.22 23.83 24.59
CA ASP A 132 36.99 23.79 23.79
C ASP A 132 36.11 22.58 24.17
N TYR A 133 34.78 22.71 24.04
CA TYR A 133 33.85 21.64 24.46
C TYR A 133 34.09 20.28 23.80
N LYS A 134 34.68 20.23 22.58
CA LYS A 134 35.07 18.95 21.94
C LYS A 134 36.34 18.38 22.58
N GLY A 135 37.32 19.22 22.90
CA GLY A 135 38.50 18.83 23.66
C GLY A 135 38.15 18.29 25.06
N VAL A 136 37.23 18.95 25.78
CA VAL A 136 36.75 18.48 27.09
C VAL A 136 36.11 17.09 27.00
N ARG A 137 35.41 16.77 25.90
CA ARG A 137 34.86 15.43 25.66
C ARG A 137 35.95 14.36 25.54
N GLU A 138 37.04 14.64 24.83
CA GLU A 138 38.17 13.71 24.71
C GLU A 138 38.91 13.56 26.05
N ILE A 139 39.11 14.66 26.78
CA ILE A 139 39.70 14.65 28.13
C ILE A 139 38.84 13.80 29.08
N MET A 140 37.51 13.93 29.04
CA MET A 140 36.58 13.09 29.81
C MET A 140 36.75 11.60 29.46
N LYS A 141 36.93 11.26 28.18
CA LYS A 141 37.15 9.88 27.74
C LYS A 141 38.48 9.35 28.31
N GLY A 142 39.56 10.11 28.21
CA GLY A 142 40.85 9.76 28.81
C GLY A 142 40.79 9.61 30.33
N CYS A 143 40.04 10.48 31.03
CA CYS A 143 39.80 10.35 32.47
C CYS A 143 39.05 9.04 32.81
N LYS A 144 38.08 8.62 32.00
CA LYS A 144 37.36 7.34 32.19
C LYS A 144 38.26 6.12 31.92
N GLU A 145 39.09 6.17 30.89
CA GLU A 145 40.08 5.12 30.61
C GLU A 145 41.08 4.97 31.77
N LYS A 146 41.59 6.09 32.30
CA LYS A 146 42.44 6.10 33.50
C LYS A 146 41.70 5.62 34.75
N ALA A 147 40.41 5.93 34.92
CA ALA A 147 39.60 5.40 36.02
C ALA A 147 39.52 3.86 36.01
N GLN A 148 39.48 3.22 34.83
CA GLN A 148 39.45 1.77 34.70
C GLN A 148 40.78 1.09 35.09
N THR A 149 41.89 1.83 35.12
CA THR A 149 43.20 1.29 35.54
C THR A 149 43.31 1.07 37.05
N ILE A 150 42.41 1.68 37.84
CA ILE A 150 42.38 1.56 39.30
C ILE A 150 41.68 0.24 39.67
N PRO A 151 42.26 -0.59 40.57
CA PRO A 151 41.66 -1.86 40.97
C PRO A 151 40.33 -1.64 41.71
N ALA A 152 39.37 -2.56 41.50
CA ALA A 152 38.03 -2.48 42.12
C ALA A 152 38.04 -2.61 43.66
N ARG A 153 39.09 -3.23 44.23
CA ARG A 153 39.36 -3.27 45.67
C ARG A 153 40.34 -2.16 46.03
N LEU A 154 39.89 -1.18 46.81
CA LEU A 154 40.70 -0.03 47.22
C LEU A 154 41.27 -0.25 48.61
N ASP A 155 42.58 -0.05 48.76
CA ASP A 155 43.22 0.19 50.06
C ASP A 155 43.05 1.67 50.45
N ALA A 156 43.05 1.97 51.75
CA ALA A 156 42.84 3.35 52.25
C ALA A 156 43.88 4.36 51.72
N SER A 157 45.06 3.89 51.32
CA SER A 157 46.12 4.68 50.69
C SER A 157 45.78 5.18 49.29
N ILE A 158 44.93 4.47 48.52
CA ILE A 158 44.62 4.77 47.11
C ILE A 158 43.42 5.75 46.98
N GLN A 159 42.75 6.06 48.10
CA GLN A 159 41.56 6.91 48.14
C GLN A 159 41.81 8.37 47.69
N PRO A 160 42.94 9.02 48.03
CA PRO A 160 43.27 10.37 47.55
C PRO A 160 43.43 10.45 46.03
N GLN A 161 44.08 9.47 45.39
CA GLN A 161 44.27 9.41 43.93
C GLN A 161 42.93 9.35 43.20
N LEU A 162 42.00 8.52 43.70
CA LEU A 162 40.66 8.42 43.12
C LEU A 162 39.84 9.70 43.34
N LYS A 163 40.02 10.36 44.49
CA LYS A 163 39.32 11.62 44.80
C LYS A 163 39.79 12.76 43.87
N ALA A 164 41.07 12.82 43.52
CA ALA A 164 41.58 13.81 42.56
C ALA A 164 40.93 13.65 41.18
N LEU A 165 40.78 12.41 40.71
CA LEU A 165 40.08 12.08 39.46
C LEU A 165 38.58 12.38 39.53
N GLU A 166 37.94 12.02 40.66
CA GLU A 166 36.52 12.29 40.93
C GLU A 166 36.23 13.80 40.87
N ASN A 167 37.07 14.64 41.48
CA ASN A 167 36.92 16.10 41.44
C ASN A 167 36.97 16.68 40.01
N VAL A 168 37.83 16.13 39.14
CA VAL A 168 37.88 16.54 37.73
C VAL A 168 36.59 16.13 37.00
N LEU A 169 36.12 14.90 37.21
CA LEU A 169 34.88 14.43 36.61
C LEU A 169 33.65 15.19 37.13
N GLU A 170 33.58 15.48 38.43
CA GLU A 170 32.52 16.32 39.01
C GLU A 170 32.49 17.71 38.38
N TYR A 171 33.66 18.31 38.12
CA TYR A 171 33.72 19.60 37.44
C TYR A 171 33.31 19.54 35.97
N ILE A 172 33.67 18.47 35.27
CA ILE A 172 33.21 18.22 33.89
C ILE A 172 31.69 18.02 33.86
N PHE A 173 31.11 17.36 34.87
CA PHE A 173 29.67 17.12 34.98
C PHE A 173 28.88 18.28 35.59
N ASP A 174 29.56 19.31 36.11
CA ASP A 174 28.88 20.48 36.66
C ASP A 174 28.23 21.30 35.53
N ARG A 175 26.91 21.38 35.59
CA ARG A 175 26.09 22.14 34.63
C ARG A 175 26.32 23.64 34.73
N ASN A 176 26.73 24.14 35.90
CA ASN A 176 27.04 25.56 36.10
C ASN A 176 28.40 25.94 35.50
N ALA A 177 29.37 25.01 35.51
CA ALA A 177 30.66 25.20 34.88
C ALA A 177 30.56 25.26 33.34
N CYS A 178 29.54 24.63 32.75
CA CYS A 178 29.18 24.71 31.32
C CYS A 178 30.34 24.39 30.35
N LEU A 179 31.25 23.49 30.75
CA LEU A 179 32.43 23.11 29.96
C LEU A 179 32.06 22.38 28.66
N LEU A 180 30.99 21.60 28.68
CA LEU A 180 30.41 20.97 27.50
C LEU A 180 28.90 20.74 27.67
N PRO A 181 28.13 20.64 26.56
CA PRO A 181 26.72 20.29 26.64
C PRO A 181 26.52 18.94 27.32
N GLY A 182 25.68 18.90 28.37
CA GLY A 182 25.41 17.66 29.11
C GLY A 182 24.86 16.52 28.24
N TYR A 183 24.25 16.83 27.09
CA TYR A 183 23.82 15.81 26.13
C TYR A 183 24.99 14.99 25.56
N PHE A 184 26.15 15.60 25.31
CA PHE A 184 27.35 14.88 24.87
C PHE A 184 27.90 13.98 25.96
N ILE A 185 27.85 14.45 27.20
CA ILE A 185 28.24 13.66 28.36
C ILE A 185 27.40 12.37 28.43
N VAL A 186 26.06 12.48 28.40
CA VAL A 186 25.18 11.31 28.46
C VAL A 186 25.37 10.40 27.26
N THR A 187 25.50 10.97 26.06
CA THR A 187 25.73 10.20 24.84
C THR A 187 26.98 9.31 24.97
N GLU A 188 28.08 9.86 25.49
CA GLU A 188 29.31 9.10 25.67
C GLU A 188 29.24 8.11 26.83
N ILE A 189 28.52 8.43 27.92
CA ILE A 189 28.28 7.49 29.01
C ILE A 189 27.50 6.28 28.49
N GLN A 190 26.39 6.50 27.77
CA GLN A 190 25.55 5.41 27.29
C GLN A 190 26.18 4.60 26.15
N LYS A 191 27.06 5.19 25.34
CA LYS A 191 27.86 4.44 24.37
C LYS A 191 28.84 3.50 25.05
N ALA A 192 29.53 3.97 26.08
CA ALA A 192 30.55 3.20 26.78
C ALA A 192 29.94 2.15 27.73
N TYR A 193 28.81 2.48 28.36
CA TYR A 193 28.15 1.68 29.39
C TYR A 193 26.64 1.55 29.11
N PRO A 194 26.26 0.77 28.08
CA PRO A 194 24.84 0.51 27.79
C PRO A 194 24.15 -0.13 29.00
N ASP A 195 22.92 0.27 29.27
CA ASP A 195 22.04 -0.21 30.36
C ASP A 195 22.61 -0.03 31.79
N GLY A 196 23.59 0.86 31.98
CA GLY A 196 24.20 1.10 33.30
C GLY A 196 25.01 -0.09 33.84
N LYS A 197 25.40 -1.02 32.97
CA LYS A 197 26.26 -2.17 33.29
C LYS A 197 27.73 -1.82 33.05
N ASN A 198 28.63 -2.38 33.85
CA ASN A 198 30.08 -2.24 33.74
C ASN A 198 30.64 -0.82 33.95
N TRP A 199 30.15 -0.08 34.96
CA TRP A 199 30.69 1.23 35.34
C TRP A 199 32.23 1.20 35.48
N PRO A 200 32.93 2.30 35.13
CA PRO A 200 34.40 2.35 35.16
C PRO A 200 34.96 2.08 36.56
N HIS A 201 34.25 2.53 37.59
CA HIS A 201 34.55 2.24 38.99
C HIS A 201 33.28 2.39 39.84
N TRP A 202 33.09 1.55 40.86
CA TRP A 202 31.88 1.55 41.70
C TRP A 202 31.63 2.91 42.39
N LYS A 203 32.70 3.62 42.75
CA LYS A 203 32.61 4.96 43.39
C LYS A 203 32.05 6.03 42.44
N LEU A 204 32.38 5.95 41.15
CA LEU A 204 31.87 6.88 40.13
C LEU A 204 30.44 6.53 39.67
N ALA A 205 29.94 5.34 40.00
CA ALA A 205 28.64 4.87 39.56
C ALA A 205 27.50 5.80 40.00
N LYS A 206 27.54 6.34 41.23
CA LYS A 206 26.52 7.27 41.72
C LYS A 206 26.50 8.57 40.92
N LEU A 207 27.67 9.14 40.65
CA LEU A 207 27.82 10.37 39.87
C LEU A 207 27.28 10.18 38.44
N LEU A 208 27.70 9.11 37.78
CA LEU A 208 27.30 8.80 36.41
C LEU A 208 25.81 8.44 36.30
N SER A 209 25.29 7.65 37.24
CA SER A 209 23.87 7.25 37.27
C SER A 209 22.96 8.44 37.52
N ASN A 210 23.27 9.30 38.50
CA ASN A 210 22.50 10.52 38.76
C ASN A 210 22.49 11.46 37.54
N PHE A 211 23.63 11.58 36.86
CA PHE A 211 23.73 12.40 35.68
C PHE A 211 22.89 11.83 34.52
N VAL A 212 22.92 10.51 34.29
CA VAL A 212 22.07 9.87 33.29
C VAL A 212 20.58 10.02 33.64
N GLU A 213 20.19 9.77 34.90
CA GLU A 213 18.79 9.88 35.34
C GLU A 213 18.22 11.29 35.14
N SER A 214 19.05 12.33 35.25
CA SER A 214 18.62 13.71 34.99
C SER A 214 18.14 13.96 33.55
N PHE A 215 18.48 13.09 32.59
CA PHE A 215 18.01 13.16 31.20
C PHE A 215 16.76 12.32 30.93
N ARG A 216 16.19 11.66 31.94
CA ARG A 216 14.96 10.87 31.79
C ARG A 216 13.78 11.70 31.32
N ASN A 217 13.64 12.93 31.83
CA ASN A 217 12.61 13.87 31.38
C ASN A 217 12.80 14.23 29.90
N THR A 218 14.04 14.38 29.44
CA THR A 218 14.36 14.61 28.03
C THR A 218 14.00 13.41 27.17
N ALA A 219 14.27 12.19 27.65
CA ALA A 219 13.87 10.96 26.98
C ALA A 219 12.33 10.88 26.85
N GLN A 220 11.60 11.25 27.91
CA GLN A 220 10.13 11.30 27.90
C GLN A 220 9.59 12.34 26.90
N MET A 221 10.22 13.51 26.78
CA MET A 221 9.82 14.55 25.82
C MET A 221 9.92 14.10 24.35
N VAL A 222 10.88 13.23 24.02
CA VAL A 222 11.09 12.73 22.66
C VAL A 222 10.43 11.37 22.40
N SER A 223 9.74 10.80 23.40
CA SER A 223 9.09 9.50 23.31
C SER A 223 7.57 9.63 23.17
N ILE A 224 6.95 8.72 22.41
CA ILE A 224 5.49 8.64 22.31
C ILE A 224 4.98 7.83 23.51
N VAL A 225 4.02 8.41 24.25
CA VAL A 225 3.42 7.76 25.42
C VAL A 225 2.69 6.49 24.98
N GLY A 226 3.10 5.33 25.52
CA GLY A 226 2.47 4.04 25.22
C GLY A 226 2.74 3.49 23.82
N HIS A 227 3.80 3.94 23.14
CA HIS A 227 4.12 3.54 21.76
C HIS A 227 4.13 2.03 21.53
N SER A 228 4.68 1.25 22.47
CA SER A 228 4.75 -0.22 22.40
C SER A 228 3.38 -0.91 22.41
N LYS A 229 2.32 -0.22 22.85
CA LYS A 229 0.94 -0.74 22.89
C LYS A 229 0.07 -0.20 21.75
N MET A 230 0.54 0.77 20.99
CA MET A 230 -0.21 1.31 19.88
C MET A 230 -0.12 0.36 18.68
N LEU A 231 -1.26 0.06 18.07
CA LEU A 231 -1.35 -0.86 16.93
C LEU A 231 -1.89 -0.11 15.70
N PRO A 232 -1.29 -0.31 14.51
CA PRO A 232 -1.78 0.31 13.29
C PRO A 232 -2.96 -0.46 12.69
N VAL A 233 -3.79 0.23 11.90
CA VAL A 233 -4.72 -0.45 10.98
C VAL A 233 -3.95 -0.75 9.70
N VAL A 234 -3.87 -2.02 9.32
CA VAL A 234 -3.12 -2.44 8.13
C VAL A 234 -3.88 -2.05 6.87
N GLU A 235 -3.39 -1.05 6.16
CA GLU A 235 -3.95 -0.64 4.88
C GLU A 235 -3.34 -1.46 3.74
N HIS A 236 -4.18 -1.86 2.78
CA HIS A 236 -3.73 -2.52 1.54
C HIS A 236 -2.91 -1.58 0.64
N THR A 237 -2.97 -0.28 0.91
CA THR A 237 -2.34 0.78 0.13
C THR A 237 -0.99 1.07 0.75
N GLY A 238 0.09 0.78 0.02
CA GLY A 238 1.50 0.89 0.45
C GLY A 238 1.98 2.29 0.86
N TYR A 239 1.26 2.93 1.77
CA TYR A 239 1.58 4.16 2.47
C TYR A 239 2.64 3.92 3.57
N ALA A 240 3.06 2.67 3.78
CA ALA A 240 4.00 2.29 4.81
C ALA A 240 5.34 3.04 4.71
N ASP A 241 5.76 3.46 3.51
CA ASP A 241 6.98 4.26 3.31
C ASP A 241 6.94 5.66 3.97
N LEU A 242 5.75 6.19 4.30
CA LEU A 242 5.58 7.45 5.02
C LEU A 242 5.35 7.27 6.53
N ILE A 243 5.10 6.04 7.00
CA ILE A 243 4.77 5.78 8.41
C ILE A 243 6.05 5.47 9.20
N ASN A 244 6.81 6.53 9.48
CA ASN A 244 8.02 6.50 10.31
C ASN A 244 7.86 5.91 11.73
N PRO A 245 6.71 5.90 12.44
CA PRO A 245 6.68 5.39 13.82
C PRO A 245 6.85 3.86 13.93
N TRP A 246 6.50 3.08 12.89
CA TRP A 246 6.47 1.61 12.98
C TRP A 246 7.73 0.93 12.42
N VAL A 247 8.76 1.70 12.06
CA VAL A 247 10.01 1.15 11.53
C VAL A 247 10.78 0.46 12.66
N LEU A 248 11.07 -0.82 12.44
CA LEU A 248 11.80 -1.68 13.36
C LEU A 248 13.17 -2.02 12.76
N ASP A 249 14.17 -2.16 13.62
CA ASP A 249 15.45 -2.70 13.20
C ASP A 249 15.32 -4.18 12.78
N THR A 250 15.87 -4.52 11.62
CA THR A 250 15.83 -5.87 11.02
C THR A 250 16.42 -6.97 11.91
N THR A 251 17.40 -6.63 12.75
CA THR A 251 18.13 -7.61 13.55
C THR A 251 17.58 -7.72 14.97
N THR A 252 17.23 -6.59 15.58
CA THR A 252 16.82 -6.55 16.99
C THR A 252 15.32 -6.41 17.20
N LEU A 253 14.54 -6.09 16.16
CA LEU A 253 13.11 -5.71 16.25
C LEU A 253 12.82 -4.56 17.22
N LYS A 254 13.82 -3.74 17.55
CA LYS A 254 13.65 -2.57 18.40
C LYS A 254 13.22 -1.37 17.57
N PHE A 255 12.58 -0.40 18.21
CA PHE A 255 12.31 0.88 17.57
C PHE A 255 13.61 1.61 17.26
N SER A 256 13.62 2.36 16.16
CA SER A 256 14.73 3.27 15.81
C SER A 256 14.64 4.55 16.65
N LEU A 257 15.22 4.52 17.85
CA LEU A 257 15.19 5.64 18.80
C LEU A 257 16.22 6.73 18.44
N LYS A 258 15.86 7.99 18.70
CA LYS A 258 16.69 9.16 18.33
C LYS A 258 17.72 9.48 19.40
N GLY A 259 18.95 9.01 19.19
CA GLY A 259 20.07 9.28 20.08
C GLY A 259 20.13 8.32 21.26
N ASN A 260 21.16 8.47 22.10
CA ASN A 260 21.40 7.60 23.24
C ASN A 260 20.91 8.33 24.50
N LEU A 261 19.62 8.21 24.76
CA LEU A 261 18.95 8.72 25.96
C LEU A 261 18.45 7.55 26.84
N PRO A 262 18.22 7.77 28.14
CA PRO A 262 17.68 6.77 29.04
C PRO A 262 16.17 6.58 28.78
N TYR A 263 15.86 5.87 27.70
CA TYR A 263 14.49 5.51 27.33
C TYR A 263 13.90 4.49 28.30
N ASP A 264 12.57 4.46 28.37
CA ASP A 264 11.84 3.43 29.11
C ASP A 264 12.16 2.03 28.57
N GLU A 265 12.24 1.04 29.48
CA GLU A 265 12.61 -0.33 29.13
C GLU A 265 11.72 -0.95 28.04
N ASP A 266 10.45 -0.56 27.99
CA ASP A 266 9.49 -1.10 27.02
C ASP A 266 9.79 -0.68 25.57
N LEU A 267 10.47 0.47 25.37
CA LEU A 267 10.94 0.91 24.05
C LEU A 267 12.24 0.23 23.63
N LEU A 268 13.04 -0.20 24.61
CA LEU A 268 14.31 -0.89 24.41
C LEU A 268 14.14 -2.40 24.17
N LYS A 269 12.96 -2.96 24.47
CA LYS A 269 12.60 -4.36 24.19
C LYS A 269 12.24 -4.57 22.71
N PRO A 270 12.45 -5.79 22.18
CA PRO A 270 12.00 -6.15 20.83
C PRO A 270 10.47 -6.12 20.74
N GLN A 271 9.93 -5.50 19.70
CA GLN A 271 8.49 -5.28 19.51
C GLN A 271 7.81 -6.46 18.80
N THR A 272 7.90 -7.66 19.39
CA THR A 272 7.37 -8.89 18.79
C THR A 272 5.85 -8.89 18.70
N GLY A 273 5.16 -8.29 19.68
CA GLY A 273 3.69 -8.20 19.70
C GLY A 273 3.13 -7.39 18.53
N LEU A 274 3.76 -6.24 18.24
CA LEU A 274 3.40 -5.39 17.10
C LEU A 274 3.57 -6.13 15.77
N LEU A 275 4.73 -6.76 15.55
CA LEU A 275 5.00 -7.49 14.30
C LEU A 275 4.02 -8.68 14.13
N ARG A 276 3.73 -9.41 15.22
CA ARG A 276 2.77 -10.52 15.19
C ARG A 276 1.37 -10.06 14.81
N TYR A 277 0.90 -8.98 15.43
CA TYR A 277 -0.40 -8.40 15.11
C TYR A 277 -0.49 -8.01 13.62
N VAL A 278 0.55 -7.37 13.07
CA VAL A 278 0.56 -6.99 11.64
C VAL A 278 0.58 -8.24 10.73
N LEU A 279 1.31 -9.29 11.11
CA LEU A 279 1.34 -10.56 10.36
C LEU A 279 0.00 -11.30 10.37
N GLU A 280 -0.81 -11.17 11.43
CA GLU A 280 -2.15 -11.75 11.51
C GLU A 280 -3.15 -11.12 10.52
N GLN A 281 -2.92 -9.86 10.12
CA GLN A 281 -3.84 -9.15 9.23
C GLN A 281 -3.67 -9.55 7.74
N PRO A 282 -4.76 -9.71 6.97
CA PRO A 282 -4.69 -9.95 5.54
C PRO A 282 -4.08 -8.76 4.79
N TYR A 283 -3.41 -9.02 3.67
CA TYR A 283 -2.73 -8.02 2.83
C TYR A 283 -1.59 -7.23 3.50
N SER A 284 -1.08 -7.66 4.65
CA SER A 284 -0.03 -6.97 5.42
C SER A 284 1.39 -7.04 4.85
N ARG A 285 1.61 -7.81 3.77
CA ARG A 285 2.94 -8.09 3.20
C ARG A 285 3.78 -6.83 2.95
N ASP A 286 3.21 -5.83 2.28
CA ASP A 286 3.94 -4.61 1.92
C ASP A 286 4.23 -3.76 3.16
N MET A 287 3.35 -3.77 4.16
CA MET A 287 3.57 -3.09 5.44
C MET A 287 4.69 -3.76 6.24
N VAL A 288 4.71 -5.09 6.33
CA VAL A 288 5.80 -5.84 7.00
C VAL A 288 7.14 -5.56 6.32
N CYS A 289 7.18 -5.58 4.98
CA CYS A 289 8.39 -5.25 4.24
C CYS A 289 8.87 -3.82 4.52
N SER A 290 7.97 -2.84 4.59
CA SER A 290 8.34 -1.45 4.89
C SER A 290 8.76 -1.25 6.36
N MET A 291 8.07 -1.87 7.32
CA MET A 291 8.44 -1.84 8.75
C MET A 291 9.85 -2.38 9.00
N LEU A 292 10.24 -3.43 8.27
CA LEU A 292 11.55 -4.06 8.39
C LEU A 292 12.55 -3.55 7.33
N GLY A 293 12.20 -2.57 6.49
CA GLY A 293 13.08 -2.08 5.42
C GLY A 293 13.50 -3.15 4.39
N LEU A 294 12.71 -4.23 4.24
CA LEU A 294 12.98 -5.32 3.32
C LEU A 294 12.66 -4.91 1.88
N GLN A 295 13.71 -4.74 1.07
CA GLN A 295 13.57 -4.43 -0.35
C GLN A 295 13.52 -5.71 -1.19
N LYS A 296 12.64 -5.78 -2.19
CA LYS A 296 12.47 -6.93 -3.09
C LYS A 296 13.74 -7.32 -3.87
N GLN A 297 14.74 -6.44 -3.94
CA GLN A 297 15.95 -6.61 -4.75
C GLN A 297 17.12 -7.25 -3.98
N GLN A 298 17.09 -7.25 -2.64
CA GLN A 298 18.18 -7.81 -1.82
C GLN A 298 17.70 -9.07 -1.09
N LYS A 299 18.41 -10.18 -1.30
CA LYS A 299 18.20 -11.41 -0.52
C LYS A 299 18.74 -11.18 0.89
N GLN A 300 17.85 -10.85 1.82
CA GLN A 300 18.21 -10.63 3.22
C GLN A 300 17.41 -11.58 4.09
N ARG A 301 18.09 -12.53 4.71
CA ARG A 301 17.46 -13.45 5.67
C ARG A 301 17.18 -12.69 6.97
N CYS A 302 15.92 -12.68 7.41
CA CYS A 302 15.52 -12.06 8.67
C CYS A 302 15.12 -13.15 9.67
N ILE A 303 16.03 -13.48 10.60
CA ILE A 303 15.82 -14.51 11.63
C ILE A 303 14.65 -14.12 12.55
N ALA A 304 14.57 -12.84 12.91
CA ALA A 304 13.50 -12.34 13.75
C ALA A 304 12.10 -12.51 13.13
N LEU A 305 11.98 -12.34 11.81
CA LEU A 305 10.75 -12.62 11.06
C LEU A 305 10.46 -14.12 11.01
N GLU A 306 11.48 -14.96 10.79
CA GLU A 306 11.35 -16.43 10.82
C GLU A 306 10.77 -16.90 12.16
N GLU A 307 11.29 -16.40 13.28
CA GLU A 307 10.81 -16.76 14.62
C GLU A 307 9.36 -16.34 14.86
N GLN A 308 8.94 -15.16 14.40
CA GLN A 308 7.54 -14.71 14.54
C GLN A 308 6.58 -15.50 13.65
N LEU A 309 6.99 -15.89 12.44
CA LEU A 309 6.18 -16.76 11.58
C LEU A 309 5.98 -18.14 12.21
N VAL A 310 7.03 -18.71 12.83
CA VAL A 310 6.96 -19.98 13.57
C VAL A 310 6.00 -19.85 14.77
N GLU A 311 6.11 -18.77 15.54
CA GLU A 311 5.22 -18.52 16.68
C GLU A 311 3.75 -18.43 16.25
N LEU A 312 3.50 -17.79 15.11
CA LEU A 312 2.15 -17.62 14.59
C LEU A 312 1.53 -18.96 14.14
N VAL A 313 2.34 -19.87 13.59
CA VAL A 313 1.91 -21.25 13.27
C VAL A 313 1.55 -22.01 14.55
N ILE A 314 2.32 -21.86 15.63
CA ILE A 314 2.04 -22.52 16.91
C ILE A 314 0.76 -21.97 17.53
N LEU A 315 0.58 -20.66 17.49
CA LEU A 315 -0.65 -20.02 17.97
C LEU A 315 -1.88 -20.50 17.19
N ALA A 316 -1.76 -20.73 15.88
CA ALA A 316 -2.82 -21.34 15.08
C ALA A 316 -3.08 -22.81 15.46
N MET A 317 -2.04 -23.59 15.80
CA MET A 317 -2.19 -24.94 16.35
C MET A 317 -2.91 -24.94 17.70
N GLU A 318 -2.56 -24.02 18.60
CA GLU A 318 -3.20 -23.86 19.91
C GLU A 318 -4.66 -23.44 19.79
N ARG A 319 -4.97 -22.51 18.86
CA ARG A 319 -6.36 -22.14 18.54
C ARG A 319 -7.16 -23.34 18.01
N ALA A 320 -6.57 -24.16 17.14
CA ALA A 320 -7.24 -25.35 16.59
C ALA A 320 -7.51 -26.42 17.67
N GLU A 321 -6.68 -26.48 18.71
CA GLU A 321 -6.87 -27.43 19.81
C GLU A 321 -8.02 -27.02 20.74
N ASN A 322 -8.16 -25.71 20.99
CA ASN A 322 -9.14 -25.08 21.87
C ASN A 322 -10.54 -24.92 21.26
N GLU A 323 -10.70 -25.08 19.94
CA GLU A 323 -12.02 -25.04 19.30
C GLU A 323 -12.87 -26.25 19.71
N MET A 324 -14.07 -25.98 20.24
CA MET A 324 -15.12 -26.99 20.37
C MET A 324 -15.57 -27.42 18.96
N LEU A 325 -15.77 -28.73 18.78
CA LEU A 325 -16.28 -29.31 17.54
C LEU A 325 -17.51 -28.51 17.04
N PRO A 326 -17.59 -28.16 15.74
CA PRO A 326 -18.77 -27.49 15.19
C PRO A 326 -20.03 -28.31 15.47
N ALA A 327 -21.13 -27.65 15.81
CA ALA A 327 -22.44 -28.28 15.88
C ALA A 327 -22.81 -28.86 14.50
N GLU A 328 -23.31 -30.10 14.47
CA GLU A 328 -23.76 -30.78 13.26
C GLU A 328 -24.71 -29.87 12.44
N GLY A 329 -24.36 -29.62 11.17
CA GLY A 329 -25.21 -28.87 10.23
C GLY A 329 -24.75 -27.46 9.85
N THR A 330 -23.59 -27.00 10.33
CA THR A 330 -22.90 -25.84 9.72
C THR A 330 -21.88 -26.34 8.68
N ASP A 331 -21.81 -25.70 7.51
CA ASP A 331 -20.76 -25.95 6.52
C ASP A 331 -19.42 -26.03 7.28
N GLY A 332 -18.73 -27.16 7.18
CA GLY A 332 -17.59 -27.55 8.03
C GLY A 332 -16.33 -26.67 7.91
N THR A 333 -16.47 -25.40 7.53
CA THR A 333 -15.41 -24.40 7.60
C THR A 333 -15.22 -23.98 9.06
N VAL A 334 -14.36 -24.75 9.73
CA VAL A 334 -13.70 -24.38 10.99
C VAL A 334 -13.32 -22.90 10.95
N ALA A 335 -13.66 -22.11 11.98
CA ALA A 335 -13.37 -20.67 12.01
C ALA A 335 -11.85 -20.40 11.83
N ASN A 336 -11.00 -21.34 12.26
CA ASN A 336 -9.55 -21.32 12.03
C ASN A 336 -9.09 -21.62 10.58
N HIS A 337 -9.94 -22.09 9.66
CA HIS A 337 -9.51 -22.42 8.28
C HIS A 337 -8.95 -21.20 7.54
N TYR A 338 -9.56 -20.03 7.71
CA TYR A 338 -9.09 -18.79 7.08
C TYR A 338 -7.73 -18.33 7.62
N VAL A 339 -7.46 -18.56 8.91
CA VAL A 339 -6.15 -18.28 9.52
C VAL A 339 -5.08 -19.13 8.83
N TRP A 340 -5.33 -20.42 8.63
CA TRP A 340 -4.40 -21.32 7.93
C TRP A 340 -4.16 -20.94 6.47
N LEU A 341 -5.21 -20.54 5.74
CA LEU A 341 -5.06 -20.04 4.37
C LEU A 341 -4.22 -18.76 4.31
N HIS A 342 -4.46 -17.84 5.23
CA HIS A 342 -3.67 -16.61 5.36
C HIS A 342 -2.20 -16.91 5.66
N LEU A 343 -1.91 -17.78 6.63
CA LEU A 343 -0.56 -18.21 6.97
C LEU A 343 0.16 -18.85 5.79
N SER A 344 -0.55 -19.72 5.06
CA SER A 344 -0.03 -20.30 3.83
C SER A 344 0.38 -19.23 2.83
N SER A 345 -0.50 -18.27 2.55
CA SER A 345 -0.24 -17.18 1.62
C SER A 345 0.94 -16.29 2.07
N GLN A 346 1.09 -16.02 3.37
CA GLN A 346 2.21 -15.23 3.93
C GLN A 346 3.54 -15.97 3.87
N LEU A 347 3.58 -17.24 4.32
CA LEU A 347 4.79 -18.06 4.31
C LEU A 347 5.35 -18.24 2.90
N ILE A 348 4.47 -18.47 1.91
CA ILE A 348 4.87 -18.59 0.51
C ILE A 348 5.58 -17.32 0.04
N TYR A 349 5.04 -16.15 0.35
CA TYR A 349 5.64 -14.88 -0.05
C TYR A 349 7.04 -14.69 0.56
N PHE A 350 7.17 -14.79 1.88
CA PHE A 350 8.45 -14.52 2.55
C PHE A 350 9.54 -15.53 2.21
N VAL A 351 9.17 -16.81 2.01
CA VAL A 351 10.14 -17.83 1.62
C VAL A 351 10.50 -17.72 0.13
N LEU A 352 9.55 -17.42 -0.76
CA LEU A 352 9.80 -17.26 -2.20
C LEU A 352 10.79 -16.11 -2.49
N PHE A 353 10.65 -14.99 -1.77
CA PHE A 353 11.58 -13.84 -1.88
C PHE A 353 12.87 -14.00 -1.05
N SER A 354 13.11 -15.18 -0.45
CA SER A 354 14.30 -15.48 0.34
C SER A 354 14.48 -14.63 1.60
N TYR A 355 13.40 -14.07 2.15
CA TYR A 355 13.42 -13.39 3.46
C TYR A 355 13.44 -14.37 4.62
N ALA A 356 12.88 -15.56 4.41
CA ALA A 356 12.78 -16.63 5.38
C ALA A 356 13.25 -17.98 4.80
N CYS A 357 13.90 -18.80 5.61
CA CYS A 357 14.47 -20.09 5.21
C CYS A 357 13.58 -21.26 5.62
N PHE A 358 12.99 -21.95 4.63
CA PHE A 358 12.09 -23.09 4.85
C PHE A 358 12.62 -24.18 5.80
N PRO A 359 13.83 -24.76 5.61
CA PRO A 359 14.32 -25.80 6.52
C PRO A 359 14.50 -25.32 7.96
N SER A 360 14.87 -24.04 8.15
CA SER A 360 15.00 -23.46 9.49
C SER A 360 13.65 -23.27 10.18
N ILE A 361 12.64 -22.80 9.43
CA ILE A 361 11.26 -22.71 9.93
C ILE A 361 10.75 -24.09 10.36
N VAL A 362 10.94 -25.11 9.52
CA VAL A 362 10.45 -26.48 9.81
C VAL A 362 11.12 -27.07 11.05
N MET A 363 12.44 -26.89 11.19
CA MET A 363 13.17 -27.33 12.39
C MET A 363 12.74 -26.54 13.64
N ALA A 364 12.56 -25.21 13.55
CA ALA A 364 12.10 -24.41 14.67
C ALA A 364 10.65 -24.76 15.10
N ILE A 365 9.77 -25.09 14.15
CA ILE A 365 8.44 -25.64 14.44
C ILE A 365 8.57 -26.98 15.17
N HIS A 366 9.43 -27.88 14.68
CA HIS A 366 9.68 -29.17 15.32
C HIS A 366 10.15 -29.00 16.77
N ASP A 367 11.13 -28.13 17.01
CA ASP A 367 11.73 -27.95 18.34
C ASP A 367 10.74 -27.31 19.34
N LYS A 368 9.85 -26.44 18.87
CA LYS A 368 8.79 -25.86 19.73
C LYS A 368 7.59 -26.78 19.94
N LEU A 369 7.29 -27.67 18.99
CA LEU A 369 6.24 -28.69 19.12
C LEU A 369 6.72 -29.92 19.90
N ALA A 370 8.03 -30.18 19.94
CA ALA A 370 8.61 -31.26 20.72
C ALA A 370 8.25 -31.10 22.20
N GLY A 371 7.41 -32.01 22.71
CA GLY A 371 6.89 -31.97 24.08
C GLY A 371 5.53 -31.29 24.26
N ARG A 372 4.87 -30.82 23.18
CA ARG A 372 3.47 -30.32 23.20
C ARG A 372 2.55 -31.26 22.42
N ASP A 373 1.46 -31.72 23.02
CA ASP A 373 0.46 -32.59 22.36
C ASP A 373 -0.59 -31.78 21.57
N LEU A 374 -0.15 -31.01 20.56
CA LEU A 374 -1.03 -30.27 19.65
C LEU A 374 -1.22 -31.07 18.35
N ARG A 375 -2.37 -31.72 18.17
CA ARG A 375 -2.56 -32.71 17.09
C ARG A 375 -3.72 -32.40 16.16
N LYS A 376 -4.75 -31.65 16.58
CA LYS A 376 -5.92 -31.37 15.72
C LYS A 376 -5.56 -30.53 14.48
N GLY A 377 -4.59 -29.62 14.61
CA GLY A 377 -4.16 -28.75 13.50
C GLY A 377 -3.18 -29.39 12.50
N ARG A 378 -2.78 -30.66 12.67
CA ARG A 378 -1.69 -31.28 11.90
C ARG A 378 -1.92 -31.29 10.39
N ASP A 379 -3.15 -31.56 9.95
CA ASP A 379 -3.47 -31.65 8.52
C ASP A 379 -3.44 -30.27 7.84
N HIS A 380 -3.84 -29.22 8.56
CA HIS A 380 -3.72 -27.84 8.09
C HIS A 380 -2.25 -27.38 8.01
N LEU A 381 -1.42 -27.76 8.99
CA LEU A 381 0.02 -27.50 8.94
C LEU A 381 0.67 -28.20 7.73
N MET A 382 0.35 -29.48 7.50
CA MET A 382 0.87 -30.20 6.35
C MET A 382 0.37 -29.61 5.03
N TRP A 383 -0.86 -29.11 4.97
CA TRP A 383 -1.36 -28.37 3.80
C TRP A 383 -0.54 -27.11 3.52
N VAL A 384 -0.24 -26.30 4.55
CA VAL A 384 0.60 -25.10 4.43
C VAL A 384 2.00 -25.44 3.91
N LEU A 385 2.63 -26.48 4.47
CA LEU A 385 3.94 -26.93 4.01
C LEU A 385 3.90 -27.48 2.58
N LEU A 386 2.84 -28.20 2.20
CA LEU A 386 2.64 -28.73 0.86
C LEU A 386 2.61 -27.62 -0.19
N GLN A 387 1.99 -26.47 0.10
CA GLN A 387 1.93 -25.35 -0.85
C GLN A 387 3.33 -24.89 -1.27
N PHE A 388 4.25 -24.77 -0.32
CA PHE A 388 5.63 -24.39 -0.59
C PHE A 388 6.42 -25.51 -1.29
N ILE A 389 6.27 -26.75 -0.83
CA ILE A 389 7.00 -27.91 -1.39
C ILE A 389 6.60 -28.10 -2.85
N SER A 390 5.30 -28.23 -3.14
CA SER A 390 4.78 -28.44 -4.50
C SER A 390 5.23 -27.33 -5.47
N GLY A 391 5.25 -26.06 -5.02
CA GLY A 391 5.64 -24.92 -5.86
C GLY A 391 7.15 -24.71 -6.07
N SER A 392 8.00 -25.12 -5.11
CA SER A 392 9.43 -24.77 -5.12
C SER A 392 10.39 -25.95 -5.26
N ILE A 393 9.90 -27.20 -5.12
CA ILE A 393 10.73 -28.41 -5.15
C ILE A 393 11.49 -28.61 -6.47
N GLN A 394 10.99 -28.10 -7.59
CA GLN A 394 11.71 -28.20 -8.87
C GLN A 394 13.00 -27.37 -8.89
N ARG A 395 13.01 -26.19 -8.26
CA ARG A 395 14.14 -25.24 -8.31
C ARG A 395 15.12 -25.40 -7.15
N ASN A 396 14.67 -25.91 -6.01
CA ASN A 396 15.45 -26.02 -4.79
C ASN A 396 16.02 -27.45 -4.61
N PRO A 397 17.17 -27.60 -3.91
CA PRO A 397 17.73 -28.92 -3.63
C PRO A 397 16.83 -29.70 -2.65
N LEU A 398 16.84 -31.03 -2.79
CA LEU A 398 16.05 -31.93 -1.96
C LEU A 398 16.35 -31.79 -0.45
N SER A 399 17.60 -31.50 -0.06
CA SER A 399 18.03 -31.36 1.33
C SER A 399 17.24 -30.31 2.12
N ASN A 400 16.74 -29.27 1.44
CA ASN A 400 15.95 -28.21 2.07
C ASN A 400 14.58 -28.70 2.56
N PHE A 401 14.08 -29.82 2.04
CA PHE A 401 12.74 -30.32 2.34
C PHE A 401 12.72 -31.55 3.25
N LEU A 402 13.87 -32.20 3.46
CA LEU A 402 14.01 -33.37 4.35
C LEU A 402 13.59 -33.13 5.81
N PRO A 403 13.74 -31.92 6.41
CA PRO A 403 13.27 -31.66 7.77
C PRO A 403 11.78 -31.96 8.00
N VAL A 404 10.96 -31.94 6.95
CA VAL A 404 9.52 -32.25 7.04
C VAL A 404 9.28 -33.70 7.46
N LEU A 405 10.21 -34.62 7.15
CA LEU A 405 10.13 -36.01 7.58
C LEU A 405 10.18 -36.15 9.11
N LYS A 406 10.95 -35.28 9.80
CA LYS A 406 11.00 -35.25 11.26
C LYS A 406 9.70 -34.72 11.87
N LEU A 407 9.06 -33.73 11.23
CA LEU A 407 7.74 -33.25 11.66
C LEU A 407 6.66 -34.33 11.50
N TYR A 408 6.73 -35.13 10.43
CA TYR A 408 5.83 -36.26 10.24
C TYR A 408 5.94 -37.26 11.40
N ASP A 409 7.17 -37.65 11.79
CA ASP A 409 7.41 -38.59 12.88
C ASP A 409 6.85 -38.10 14.22
N LEU A 410 6.82 -36.79 14.43
CA LEU A 410 6.27 -36.17 15.63
C LEU A 410 4.71 -36.13 15.62
N LEU A 411 4.11 -35.74 14.49
CA LEU A 411 2.67 -35.43 14.39
C LEU A 411 1.79 -36.65 14.07
N TYR A 412 2.38 -37.72 13.52
CA TYR A 412 1.68 -38.95 13.16
C TYR A 412 2.31 -40.17 13.85
N PRO A 413 2.12 -40.34 15.18
CA PRO A 413 2.67 -41.47 15.94
C PRO A 413 1.89 -42.79 15.74
N GLU A 414 0.77 -42.74 15.01
CA GLU A 414 -0.14 -43.87 14.78
C GLU A 414 0.58 -44.99 14.01
N LYS A 415 0.32 -46.25 14.36
CA LYS A 415 0.91 -47.42 13.66
C LYS A 415 -0.02 -48.03 12.62
N GLU A 416 -1.32 -47.75 12.75
CA GLU A 416 -2.37 -48.22 11.83
C GLU A 416 -2.49 -47.30 10.61
N PRO A 417 -2.93 -47.83 9.46
CA PRO A 417 -3.16 -47.02 8.27
C PRO A 417 -4.37 -46.09 8.46
N LEU A 418 -4.18 -44.81 8.13
CA LEU A 418 -5.25 -43.81 8.18
C LEU A 418 -6.36 -44.13 7.16
N PRO A 419 -7.65 -43.97 7.54
CA PRO A 419 -8.76 -44.19 6.63
C PRO A 419 -8.80 -43.13 5.53
N VAL A 420 -9.22 -43.53 4.32
CA VAL A 420 -9.42 -42.58 3.21
C VAL A 420 -10.51 -41.58 3.59
N PRO A 421 -10.22 -40.27 3.56
CA PRO A 421 -11.19 -39.25 3.93
C PRO A 421 -12.31 -39.09 2.90
N ASP A 422 -13.44 -38.53 3.34
CA ASP A 422 -14.60 -38.27 2.49
C ASP A 422 -14.25 -37.27 1.37
N TYR A 423 -14.20 -37.79 0.14
CA TYR A 423 -13.82 -37.04 -1.07
C TYR A 423 -14.89 -36.04 -1.53
N THR A 424 -16.05 -35.96 -0.86
CA THR A 424 -17.08 -34.93 -1.09
C THR A 424 -16.83 -33.65 -0.29
N GLN A 425 -15.90 -33.66 0.67
CA GLN A 425 -15.57 -32.50 1.50
C GLN A 425 -14.21 -31.90 1.12
N ALA A 426 -14.10 -30.57 1.13
CA ALA A 426 -12.85 -29.87 0.80
C ALA A 426 -11.68 -30.25 1.74
N LEU A 427 -11.98 -30.57 3.00
CA LEU A 427 -10.99 -30.97 4.01
C LEU A 427 -10.20 -32.22 3.63
N CYS A 428 -10.71 -33.06 2.72
CA CYS A 428 -9.99 -34.23 2.24
C CYS A 428 -8.62 -33.87 1.64
N THR A 429 -8.50 -32.69 1.03
CA THR A 429 -7.24 -32.21 0.45
C THR A 429 -6.18 -31.87 1.50
N HIS A 430 -6.61 -31.43 2.69
CA HIS A 430 -5.75 -31.18 3.83
C HIS A 430 -5.30 -32.49 4.48
N GLN A 431 -6.23 -33.43 4.69
CA GLN A 431 -5.94 -34.74 5.27
C GLN A 431 -5.00 -35.58 4.39
N MET A 432 -5.11 -35.47 3.07
CA MET A 432 -4.19 -36.13 2.13
C MET A 432 -2.89 -35.34 1.87
N ALA A 433 -2.71 -34.14 2.45
CA ALA A 433 -1.58 -33.27 2.15
C ALA A 433 -0.24 -33.94 2.46
N ILE A 434 -0.15 -34.69 3.56
CA ILE A 434 1.06 -35.42 3.95
C ILE A 434 1.46 -36.48 2.92
N THR A 435 0.49 -37.20 2.36
CA THR A 435 0.72 -38.18 1.30
C THR A 435 1.22 -37.49 0.03
N CYS A 436 0.62 -36.34 -0.32
CA CYS A 436 1.09 -35.51 -1.44
C CYS A 436 2.55 -35.07 -1.23
N ILE A 437 2.93 -34.58 -0.04
CA ILE A 437 4.31 -34.19 0.28
C ILE A 437 5.27 -35.36 0.01
N TRP A 438 4.92 -36.56 0.48
CA TRP A 438 5.77 -37.74 0.32
C TRP A 438 5.96 -38.11 -1.16
N ILE A 439 4.90 -38.02 -1.97
CA ILE A 439 4.97 -38.26 -3.43
C ILE A 439 5.93 -37.27 -4.10
N HIS A 440 5.91 -35.99 -3.72
CA HIS A 440 6.80 -34.97 -4.28
C HIS A 440 8.27 -35.25 -3.92
N LEU A 441 8.54 -35.59 -2.65
CA LEU A 441 9.89 -35.92 -2.18
C LEU A 441 10.45 -37.17 -2.89
N LEU A 442 9.65 -38.22 -3.05
CA LEU A 442 10.06 -39.44 -3.74
C LEU A 442 10.37 -39.19 -5.23
N LYS A 443 9.52 -38.44 -5.93
CA LYS A 443 9.78 -38.10 -7.35
C LYS A 443 11.05 -37.26 -7.51
N LYS A 444 11.28 -36.30 -6.61
CA LYS A 444 12.50 -35.48 -6.60
C LYS A 444 13.74 -36.32 -6.33
N ALA A 445 13.69 -37.24 -5.38
CA ALA A 445 14.77 -38.19 -5.10
C ALA A 445 15.11 -39.08 -6.30
N GLN A 446 14.08 -39.57 -7.00
CA GLN A 446 14.23 -40.32 -8.25
C GLN A 446 14.92 -39.48 -9.33
N SER A 447 14.54 -38.19 -9.47
CA SER A 447 15.14 -37.30 -10.46
C SER A 447 16.59 -36.90 -10.16
N GLU A 448 16.97 -36.81 -8.88
CA GLU A 448 18.33 -36.44 -8.45
C GLU A 448 19.23 -37.67 -8.19
N HIS A 449 18.77 -38.89 -8.55
CA HIS A 449 19.44 -40.17 -8.27
C HIS A 449 19.96 -40.30 -6.83
N SER A 450 19.27 -39.66 -5.88
CA SER A 450 19.66 -39.62 -4.48
C SER A 450 18.91 -40.72 -3.72
N ASN A 451 19.64 -41.60 -3.04
CA ASN A 451 19.07 -42.70 -2.26
C ASN A 451 18.40 -42.17 -0.98
N ILE A 452 17.17 -41.67 -1.07
CA ILE A 452 16.30 -41.60 0.12
C ILE A 452 15.90 -43.03 0.47
N HIS A 453 16.50 -43.59 1.53
CA HIS A 453 16.27 -44.96 1.99
C HIS A 453 14.93 -45.16 2.74
N ARG A 454 13.97 -44.23 2.61
CA ARG A 454 12.69 -44.22 3.35
C ARG A 454 11.50 -44.33 2.38
N PRO A 455 10.85 -45.52 2.26
CA PRO A 455 9.64 -45.68 1.46
C PRO A 455 8.44 -44.96 2.09
N ILE A 456 7.29 -44.98 1.41
CA ILE A 456 6.03 -44.44 1.95
C ILE A 456 5.69 -45.18 3.26
N PRO A 457 5.45 -44.45 4.38
CA PRO A 457 5.10 -45.05 5.65
C PRO A 457 3.84 -45.91 5.58
N HIS A 458 3.78 -46.97 6.39
CA HIS A 458 2.62 -47.86 6.47
C HIS A 458 1.33 -47.10 6.82
N THR A 459 1.42 -46.02 7.61
CA THR A 459 0.28 -45.20 8.01
C THR A 459 -0.41 -44.50 6.84
N LEU A 460 0.32 -44.23 5.75
CA LEU A 460 -0.18 -43.49 4.57
C LEU A 460 -0.49 -44.41 3.39
N LYS A 461 -0.37 -45.73 3.58
CA LYS A 461 -0.49 -46.72 2.51
C LYS A 461 -1.86 -46.67 1.81
N LEU A 462 -2.96 -46.60 2.58
CA LEU A 462 -4.32 -46.53 2.03
C LEU A 462 -4.56 -45.26 1.19
N HIS A 463 -4.04 -44.11 1.64
CA HIS A 463 -4.13 -42.87 0.86
C HIS A 463 -3.36 -42.97 -0.46
N HIS A 464 -2.17 -43.60 -0.43
CA HIS A 464 -1.36 -43.76 -1.62
C HIS A 464 -1.98 -44.73 -2.63
N GLU A 465 -2.47 -45.88 -2.18
CA GLU A 465 -3.16 -46.86 -3.02
C GLU A 465 -4.40 -46.25 -3.68
N PHE A 466 -5.16 -45.45 -2.93
CA PHE A 466 -6.30 -44.71 -3.46
C PHE A 466 -5.90 -43.73 -4.58
N LEU A 467 -4.87 -42.90 -4.37
CA LEU A 467 -4.37 -41.97 -5.38
C LEU A 467 -3.82 -42.69 -6.63
N GLN A 468 -3.10 -43.80 -6.45
CA GLN A 468 -2.60 -44.61 -7.56
C GLN A 468 -3.74 -45.21 -8.39
N HIS A 469 -4.78 -45.73 -7.73
CA HIS A 469 -5.95 -46.29 -8.41
C HIS A 469 -6.68 -45.24 -9.26
N LEU A 470 -6.77 -44.00 -8.76
CA LEU A 470 -7.40 -42.88 -9.48
C LEU A 470 -6.60 -42.38 -10.70
N VAL A 471 -5.27 -42.54 -10.71
CA VAL A 471 -4.42 -42.14 -11.84
C VAL A 471 -4.53 -43.11 -13.04
N MET A 472 -4.86 -44.38 -12.79
CA MET A 472 -4.87 -45.42 -13.83
C MET A 472 -5.81 -45.07 -15.01
N PRO A 473 -5.40 -45.34 -16.27
CA PRO A 473 -6.10 -44.89 -17.48
C PRO A 473 -7.55 -45.37 -17.61
N ASN A 474 -7.94 -46.44 -16.91
CA ASN A 474 -9.27 -47.04 -16.99
C ASN A 474 -10.36 -46.30 -16.18
N THR A 475 -9.98 -45.37 -15.30
CA THR A 475 -10.92 -44.62 -14.45
C THR A 475 -11.44 -43.39 -15.19
N SER A 476 -12.75 -43.22 -15.38
CA SER A 476 -13.29 -41.98 -15.98
C SER A 476 -13.15 -40.81 -15.00
N LEU A 477 -12.43 -39.76 -15.42
CA LEU A 477 -12.29 -38.50 -14.68
C LEU A 477 -13.26 -37.49 -15.27
N CYS A 478 -14.40 -37.30 -14.63
CA CYS A 478 -15.35 -36.23 -14.94
C CYS A 478 -15.48 -35.33 -13.71
N MET A 479 -15.57 -34.01 -13.91
CA MET A 479 -15.85 -33.09 -12.81
C MET A 479 -17.25 -33.37 -12.25
N GLY A 480 -17.30 -33.99 -11.07
CA GLY A 480 -18.51 -34.17 -10.26
C GLY A 480 -18.57 -33.18 -9.11
N SER A 481 -19.36 -33.49 -8.09
CA SER A 481 -19.42 -32.74 -6.82
C SER A 481 -18.27 -33.09 -5.86
N ASP A 482 -17.17 -33.67 -6.37
CA ASP A 482 -16.13 -34.32 -5.59
C ASP A 482 -14.73 -33.74 -5.87
N TYR A 483 -13.84 -33.91 -4.90
CA TYR A 483 -12.49 -33.32 -4.91
C TYR A 483 -11.41 -34.27 -5.45
N ARG A 484 -11.80 -35.37 -6.12
CA ARG A 484 -10.87 -36.38 -6.67
C ARG A 484 -9.87 -35.78 -7.66
N ILE A 485 -10.33 -34.91 -8.55
CA ILE A 485 -9.45 -34.25 -9.54
C ILE A 485 -8.49 -33.28 -8.84
N ALA A 486 -8.95 -32.54 -7.83
CA ALA A 486 -8.10 -31.65 -7.03
C ALA A 486 -6.99 -32.44 -6.29
N LEU A 487 -7.33 -33.59 -5.70
CA LEU A 487 -6.37 -34.49 -5.05
C LEU A 487 -5.29 -34.97 -6.03
N LEU A 488 -5.67 -35.39 -7.25
CA LEU A 488 -4.72 -35.81 -8.27
C LEU A 488 -3.80 -34.67 -8.73
N CYS A 489 -4.35 -33.48 -8.97
CA CYS A 489 -3.56 -32.29 -9.28
C CYS A 489 -2.56 -31.99 -8.17
N ASN A 490 -3.01 -32.02 -6.91
CA ASN A 490 -2.17 -31.71 -5.76
C ASN A 490 -1.06 -32.75 -5.53
N ALA A 491 -1.33 -34.04 -5.76
CA ALA A 491 -0.37 -35.13 -5.52
C ALA A 491 0.67 -35.26 -6.63
N TYR A 492 0.28 -35.07 -7.89
CA TYR A 492 1.12 -35.34 -9.06
C TYR A 492 1.56 -34.08 -9.81
N SER A 493 1.44 -32.90 -9.20
CA SER A 493 1.72 -31.59 -9.83
C SER A 493 3.10 -31.48 -10.50
N THR A 494 4.11 -32.17 -9.96
CA THR A 494 5.48 -32.15 -10.47
C THR A 494 5.84 -33.34 -11.36
N ASN A 495 4.89 -34.24 -11.63
CA ASN A 495 5.11 -35.42 -12.44
C ASN A 495 4.53 -35.23 -13.85
N GLN A 496 5.40 -35.03 -14.85
CA GLN A 496 4.97 -34.74 -16.23
C GLN A 496 4.08 -35.83 -16.83
N ASP A 497 4.29 -37.10 -16.47
CA ASP A 497 3.56 -38.24 -17.04
C ASP A 497 2.11 -38.35 -16.53
N TYR A 498 1.88 -38.04 -15.25
CA TYR A 498 0.56 -38.20 -14.61
C TYR A 498 -0.21 -36.88 -14.44
N PHE A 499 0.45 -35.72 -14.53
CA PHE A 499 -0.19 -34.42 -14.32
C PHE A 499 -1.05 -33.96 -15.50
N GLY A 500 -0.69 -34.34 -16.73
CA GLY A 500 -1.37 -33.88 -17.94
C GLY A 500 -2.86 -34.24 -17.96
N ARG A 501 -3.21 -35.44 -17.48
CA ARG A 501 -4.60 -35.96 -17.48
C ARG A 501 -5.55 -35.23 -16.53
N PRO A 502 -5.28 -35.08 -15.22
CA PRO A 502 -6.16 -34.34 -14.31
C PRO A 502 -6.22 -32.85 -14.64
N MET A 503 -5.10 -32.25 -15.09
CA MET A 503 -5.10 -30.85 -15.54
C MET A 503 -5.93 -30.65 -16.82
N ALA A 504 -5.84 -31.56 -17.79
CA ALA A 504 -6.69 -31.53 -18.98
C ALA A 504 -8.17 -31.64 -18.61
N ALA A 505 -8.54 -32.51 -17.68
CA ALA A 505 -9.94 -32.61 -17.23
C ALA A 505 -10.48 -31.29 -16.62
N LEU A 506 -9.66 -30.58 -15.82
CA LEU A 506 -10.02 -29.25 -15.30
C LEU A 506 -10.16 -28.21 -16.43
N VAL A 507 -9.21 -28.20 -17.35
CA VAL A 507 -9.15 -27.25 -18.46
C VAL A 507 -10.28 -27.49 -19.48
N ASP A 508 -10.61 -28.75 -19.76
CA ASP A 508 -11.71 -29.13 -20.66
C ASP A 508 -13.07 -28.73 -20.07
N THR A 509 -13.22 -28.74 -18.75
CA THR A 509 -14.45 -28.30 -18.07
C THR A 509 -14.72 -26.80 -18.28
N ILE A 510 -13.66 -25.98 -18.39
CA ILE A 510 -13.78 -24.53 -18.61
C ILE A 510 -13.71 -24.11 -20.08
N LEU A 511 -13.12 -24.94 -20.95
CA LEU A 511 -13.02 -24.67 -22.40
C LEU A 511 -14.17 -25.27 -23.21
N GLY A 512 -14.69 -26.42 -22.78
CA GLY A 512 -15.66 -27.22 -23.52
C GLY A 512 -15.00 -28.12 -24.58
N THR A 513 -15.48 -29.35 -24.71
CA THR A 513 -14.99 -30.32 -25.70
C THR A 513 -15.46 -29.91 -27.10
N GLN A 514 -14.56 -29.49 -27.99
CA GLN A 514 -14.88 -29.19 -29.40
C GLN A 514 -15.36 -30.41 -30.22
N LYS A 515 -15.35 -31.62 -29.65
CA LYS A 515 -15.75 -32.87 -30.31
C LYS A 515 -17.05 -33.39 -29.71
N GLY A 516 -18.21 -32.84 -30.10
CA GLY A 516 -19.47 -33.47 -29.68
C GLY A 516 -20.80 -32.75 -29.86
N GLN A 517 -20.89 -31.50 -30.31
CA GLN A 517 -22.19 -30.92 -30.67
C GLN A 517 -22.46 -31.09 -32.15
N GLN A 518 -23.18 -32.16 -32.47
CA GLN A 518 -23.94 -32.26 -33.72
C GLN A 518 -24.74 -30.98 -33.91
N GLN A 519 -24.60 -30.45 -35.11
CA GLN A 519 -25.39 -29.38 -35.69
C GLN A 519 -26.89 -29.63 -35.42
N GLN A 520 -27.47 -28.86 -34.52
CA GLN A 520 -28.74 -28.22 -34.82
C GLN A 520 -28.46 -26.73 -34.93
N PRO A 521 -28.42 -26.17 -36.16
CA PRO A 521 -28.40 -24.73 -36.31
C PRO A 521 -29.78 -24.25 -35.88
N MET A 522 -29.89 -23.64 -34.70
CA MET A 522 -31.05 -22.82 -34.37
C MET A 522 -30.96 -21.55 -35.25
N GLN A 523 -31.29 -21.73 -36.53
CA GLN A 523 -31.54 -20.66 -37.49
C GLN A 523 -32.76 -19.90 -36.97
N THR A 524 -32.55 -18.69 -36.43
CA THR A 524 -33.43 -17.50 -36.56
C THR A 524 -33.14 -16.33 -35.61
N LEU A 525 -32.02 -16.27 -34.86
CA LEU A 525 -31.73 -15.09 -34.01
C LEU A 525 -30.25 -14.66 -34.11
N GLN A 526 -29.89 -14.01 -35.21
CA GLN A 526 -28.51 -13.63 -35.57
C GLN A 526 -27.98 -12.31 -34.96
N ASN A 527 -28.73 -11.60 -34.11
CA ASN A 527 -28.38 -10.22 -33.74
C ASN A 527 -27.85 -10.01 -32.30
N ASN A 528 -27.45 -11.07 -31.58
CA ASN A 528 -26.83 -10.91 -30.25
C ASN A 528 -25.50 -11.66 -30.18
N ALA A 529 -24.37 -10.94 -30.16
CA ALA A 529 -23.04 -11.50 -29.89
C ALA A 529 -22.83 -12.02 -28.45
N ALA A 530 -23.92 -12.17 -27.68
CA ALA A 530 -23.91 -12.70 -26.33
C ALA A 530 -23.83 -14.24 -26.26
N LEU A 531 -23.84 -14.94 -27.40
CA LEU A 531 -23.73 -16.40 -27.45
C LEU A 531 -22.27 -16.83 -27.60
N ALA A 532 -21.50 -16.71 -26.52
CA ALA A 532 -20.24 -17.44 -26.41
C ALA A 532 -20.54 -18.96 -26.38
N SER A 533 -20.18 -19.68 -27.44
CA SER A 533 -20.35 -21.13 -27.49
C SER A 533 -19.35 -21.79 -26.54
N GLY A 534 -19.81 -22.26 -25.38
CA GLY A 534 -18.95 -22.93 -24.41
C GLY A 534 -19.60 -23.15 -23.05
N PRO A 535 -18.89 -23.81 -22.12
CA PRO A 535 -19.38 -24.04 -20.76
C PRO A 535 -19.62 -22.71 -20.02
N THR A 536 -20.70 -22.67 -19.25
CA THR A 536 -21.16 -21.46 -18.52
C THR A 536 -20.86 -21.53 -17.02
N THR A 537 -20.63 -22.72 -16.47
CA THR A 537 -20.37 -22.96 -15.05
C THR A 537 -18.86 -22.84 -14.74
N PRO A 538 -18.42 -21.83 -13.98
CA PRO A 538 -17.02 -21.66 -13.59
C PRO A 538 -16.61 -22.64 -12.47
N LEU A 539 -15.30 -22.81 -12.26
CA LEU A 539 -14.79 -23.53 -11.09
C LEU A 539 -15.13 -22.77 -9.80
N SER A 540 -15.70 -23.46 -8.81
CA SER A 540 -16.07 -22.86 -7.52
C SER A 540 -14.84 -22.41 -6.73
N MET A 541 -15.00 -21.41 -5.86
CA MET A 541 -13.92 -20.96 -4.97
C MET A 541 -13.39 -22.11 -4.10
N SER A 542 -14.28 -22.95 -3.55
CA SER A 542 -13.89 -24.12 -2.74
C SER A 542 -12.95 -25.08 -3.47
N ILE A 543 -13.17 -25.32 -4.77
CA ILE A 543 -12.30 -26.18 -5.59
C ILE A 543 -10.96 -25.48 -5.82
N LEU A 544 -10.96 -24.18 -6.12
CA LEU A 544 -9.74 -23.41 -6.32
C LEU A 544 -8.90 -23.27 -5.04
N ASP A 545 -9.54 -23.12 -3.88
CA ASP A 545 -8.90 -23.09 -2.56
C ASP A 545 -8.28 -24.45 -2.22
N SER A 546 -8.93 -25.54 -2.65
CA SER A 546 -8.47 -26.92 -2.50
C SER A 546 -7.34 -27.33 -3.47
N LEU A 547 -6.90 -26.45 -4.38
CA LEU A 547 -5.76 -26.69 -5.27
C LEU A 547 -4.45 -26.14 -4.67
N THR A 548 -3.33 -26.82 -4.91
CA THR A 548 -2.02 -26.28 -4.55
C THR A 548 -1.65 -25.07 -5.43
N VAL A 549 -0.79 -24.18 -4.91
CA VAL A 549 -0.28 -23.02 -5.65
C VAL A 549 0.34 -23.42 -6.98
N HIS A 550 1.09 -24.52 -7.05
CA HIS A 550 1.67 -25.02 -8.30
C HIS A 550 0.59 -25.43 -9.31
N SER A 551 -0.44 -26.15 -8.85
CA SER A 551 -1.60 -26.53 -9.69
C SER A 551 -2.35 -25.29 -10.20
N LYS A 552 -2.57 -24.29 -9.35
CA LYS A 552 -3.16 -23.00 -9.74
C LYS A 552 -2.29 -22.25 -10.76
N MET A 553 -0.96 -22.20 -10.57
CA MET A 553 -0.02 -21.60 -11.52
C MET A 553 -0.08 -22.27 -12.90
N SER A 554 -0.13 -23.61 -12.93
CA SER A 554 -0.26 -24.37 -14.17
C SER A 554 -1.61 -24.15 -14.86
N LEU A 555 -2.69 -24.04 -14.08
CA LEU A 555 -4.02 -23.70 -14.60
C LEU A 555 -4.03 -22.30 -15.22
N ILE A 556 -3.47 -21.29 -14.53
CA ILE A 556 -3.30 -19.92 -15.07
C ILE A 556 -2.49 -19.96 -16.38
N HIS A 557 -1.36 -20.65 -16.38
CA HIS A 557 -0.50 -20.74 -17.56
C HIS A 557 -1.23 -21.38 -18.74
N SER A 558 -1.99 -22.46 -18.52
CA SER A 558 -2.81 -23.12 -19.55
C SER A 558 -3.89 -22.19 -20.12
N ILE A 559 -4.60 -21.46 -19.25
CA ILE A 559 -5.61 -20.48 -19.65
C ILE A 559 -4.97 -19.35 -20.48
N VAL A 560 -3.90 -18.74 -19.98
CA VAL A 560 -3.18 -17.64 -20.65
C VAL A 560 -2.65 -18.08 -22.01
N THR A 561 -2.05 -19.28 -22.10
CA THR A 561 -1.56 -19.85 -23.35
C THR A 561 -2.69 -20.06 -24.36
N HIS A 562 -3.84 -20.57 -23.91
CA HIS A 562 -5.01 -20.73 -24.77
C HIS A 562 -5.54 -19.38 -25.27
N VAL A 563 -5.65 -18.37 -24.40
CA VAL A 563 -6.11 -17.02 -24.77
C VAL A 563 -5.15 -16.37 -25.78
N ILE A 564 -3.84 -16.47 -25.57
CA ILE A 564 -2.84 -15.96 -26.53
C ILE A 564 -2.95 -16.68 -27.86
N LYS A 565 -3.07 -18.01 -27.87
CA LYS A 565 -3.23 -18.80 -29.09
C LYS A 565 -4.50 -18.42 -29.85
N SER A 566 -5.61 -18.24 -29.14
CA SER A 566 -6.88 -17.80 -29.72
C SER A 566 -6.81 -16.38 -30.31
N ALA A 567 -6.11 -15.48 -29.63
CA ALA A 567 -5.86 -14.12 -30.10
C ALA A 567 -4.96 -14.08 -31.35
N GLN A 568 -3.95 -14.94 -31.41
CA GLN A 568 -3.05 -15.05 -32.57
C GLN A 568 -3.71 -15.74 -33.77
N SER A 569 -4.61 -16.70 -33.54
CA SER A 569 -5.32 -17.41 -34.61
C SER A 569 -6.40 -16.56 -35.29
N LYS A 570 -6.59 -15.29 -34.87
CA LYS A 570 -7.62 -14.36 -35.36
C LYS A 570 -9.01 -15.00 -35.43
N SER A 571 -9.32 -15.87 -34.47
CA SER A 571 -10.64 -16.50 -34.41
C SER A 571 -11.67 -15.46 -33.98
N ASN A 572 -12.81 -15.40 -34.69
CA ASN A 572 -13.95 -14.59 -34.28
C ASN A 572 -14.80 -15.27 -33.18
N MET A 573 -14.40 -16.44 -32.68
CA MET A 573 -15.09 -17.10 -31.57
C MET A 573 -14.75 -16.42 -30.25
N ALA A 574 -15.79 -16.04 -29.50
CA ALA A 574 -15.66 -15.53 -28.14
C ALA A 574 -15.15 -16.61 -27.17
N LEU A 575 -14.50 -16.19 -26.08
CA LEU A 575 -14.03 -17.08 -25.02
C LEU A 575 -15.22 -17.68 -24.24
N ALA A 576 -15.06 -18.87 -23.67
CA ALA A 576 -16.11 -19.46 -22.82
C ALA A 576 -16.35 -18.60 -21.57
N PRO A 577 -17.61 -18.34 -21.15
CA PRO A 577 -17.90 -17.57 -19.93
C PRO A 577 -17.29 -18.18 -18.67
N ALA A 578 -17.30 -19.51 -18.56
CA ALA A 578 -16.68 -20.22 -17.44
C ALA A 578 -15.17 -19.99 -17.36
N LEU A 579 -14.48 -19.87 -18.49
CA LEU A 579 -13.04 -19.59 -18.53
C LEU A 579 -12.73 -18.20 -17.99
N VAL A 580 -13.45 -17.18 -18.44
CA VAL A 580 -13.21 -15.78 -18.04
C VAL A 580 -13.49 -15.61 -16.54
N GLU A 581 -14.60 -16.15 -16.04
CA GLU A 581 -14.95 -16.09 -14.62
C GLU A 581 -13.96 -16.90 -13.76
N THR A 582 -13.56 -18.10 -14.18
CA THR A 582 -12.55 -18.90 -13.46
C THR A 582 -11.19 -18.20 -13.43
N TYR A 583 -10.77 -17.60 -14.54
CA TYR A 583 -9.54 -16.81 -14.60
C TYR A 583 -9.61 -15.61 -13.66
N SER A 584 -10.77 -14.93 -13.59
CA SER A 584 -10.95 -13.82 -12.67
C SER A 584 -10.81 -14.23 -11.19
N ARG A 585 -11.31 -15.41 -10.81
CA ARG A 585 -11.16 -15.97 -9.46
C ARG A 585 -9.72 -16.32 -9.14
N LEU A 586 -8.97 -16.84 -10.12
CA LEU A 586 -7.54 -17.16 -9.97
C LEU A 586 -6.66 -15.93 -9.79
N LEU A 587 -7.05 -14.77 -10.33
CA LEU A 587 -6.30 -13.52 -10.17
C LEU A 587 -6.43 -12.89 -8.77
N VAL A 588 -7.34 -13.38 -7.92
CA VAL A 588 -7.51 -12.91 -6.52
C VAL A 588 -6.37 -13.39 -5.61
N TYR A 589 -5.74 -14.54 -5.93
CA TYR A 589 -4.69 -15.14 -5.11
C TYR A 589 -3.40 -14.33 -5.20
N THR A 590 -3.08 -13.62 -4.13
CA THR A 590 -1.92 -12.73 -4.05
C THR A 590 -0.59 -13.50 -4.05
N GLU A 591 -0.55 -14.77 -3.66
CA GLU A 591 0.65 -15.60 -3.73
C GLU A 591 1.06 -15.93 -5.18
N ILE A 592 0.17 -15.73 -6.16
CA ILE A 592 0.42 -15.96 -7.60
C ILE A 592 0.56 -14.63 -8.37
N GLU A 593 0.83 -13.52 -7.68
CA GLU A 593 0.89 -12.17 -8.25
C GLU A 593 1.77 -12.08 -9.52
N SER A 594 2.90 -12.80 -9.56
CA SER A 594 3.85 -12.76 -10.69
C SER A 594 3.29 -13.31 -12.01
N LEU A 595 2.55 -14.43 -11.98
CA LEU A 595 1.94 -15.02 -13.17
C LEU A 595 0.48 -14.57 -13.37
N GLY A 596 -0.17 -14.14 -12.29
CA GLY A 596 -1.52 -13.62 -12.27
C GLY A 596 -1.57 -12.15 -12.70
N ILE A 597 -1.77 -11.23 -11.75
CA ILE A 597 -2.03 -9.80 -12.03
C ILE A 597 -0.88 -9.14 -12.81
N LYS A 598 0.38 -9.40 -12.43
CA LYS A 598 1.54 -8.83 -13.13
C LYS A 598 1.63 -9.34 -14.57
N GLY A 599 1.47 -10.65 -14.77
CA GLY A 599 1.44 -11.27 -16.10
C GLY A 599 0.28 -10.77 -16.95
N PHE A 600 -0.90 -10.59 -16.34
CA PHE A 600 -2.09 -10.05 -17.00
C PHE A 600 -1.84 -8.66 -17.60
N ILE A 601 -1.30 -7.72 -16.81
CA ILE A 601 -1.10 -6.33 -17.23
C ILE A 601 0.12 -6.17 -18.13
N SER A 602 1.24 -6.83 -17.81
CA SER A 602 2.52 -6.63 -18.50
C SER A 602 2.74 -7.55 -19.71
N GLN A 603 2.08 -8.71 -19.78
CA GLN A 603 2.31 -9.69 -20.86
C GLN A 603 1.04 -9.96 -21.67
N LEU A 604 -0.05 -10.39 -21.03
CA LEU A 604 -1.27 -10.82 -21.73
C LEU A 604 -1.92 -9.65 -22.48
N LEU A 605 -2.21 -8.55 -21.78
CA LEU A 605 -2.91 -7.40 -22.36
C LEU A 605 -2.13 -6.78 -23.54
N PRO A 606 -0.80 -6.51 -23.45
CA PRO A 606 -0.03 -6.01 -24.59
C PRO A 606 0.05 -6.99 -25.75
N THR A 607 0.10 -8.30 -25.48
CA THR A 607 0.16 -9.33 -26.53
C THR A 607 -1.15 -9.41 -27.32
N VAL A 608 -2.28 -9.41 -26.62
CA VAL A 608 -3.63 -9.40 -27.23
C VAL A 608 -3.86 -8.11 -28.02
N PHE A 609 -3.36 -6.98 -27.51
CA PHE A 609 -3.42 -5.72 -28.24
C PHE A 609 -2.59 -5.75 -29.53
N LYS A 610 -1.34 -6.24 -29.48
CA LYS A 610 -0.47 -6.38 -30.65
C LYS A 610 -1.03 -7.34 -31.71
N SER A 611 -1.83 -8.33 -31.31
CA SER A 611 -2.47 -9.26 -32.25
C SER A 611 -3.79 -8.74 -32.83
N HIS A 612 -4.22 -7.52 -32.47
CA HIS A 612 -5.49 -6.90 -32.91
C HIS A 612 -6.74 -7.74 -32.58
N ALA A 613 -6.71 -8.50 -31.49
CA ALA A 613 -7.85 -9.33 -31.06
C ALA A 613 -8.84 -8.51 -30.20
N TRP A 614 -9.61 -7.64 -30.84
CA TRP A 614 -10.48 -6.65 -30.17
C TRP A 614 -11.55 -7.28 -29.25
N GLY A 615 -12.16 -8.40 -29.65
CA GLY A 615 -13.15 -9.10 -28.81
C GLY A 615 -12.56 -9.72 -27.54
N THR A 616 -11.33 -10.26 -27.65
CA THR A 616 -10.59 -10.75 -26.46
C THR A 616 -10.17 -9.58 -25.58
N LEU A 617 -9.67 -8.48 -26.17
CA LEU A 617 -9.31 -7.27 -25.43
C LEU A 617 -10.51 -6.72 -24.64
N TYR A 618 -11.68 -6.61 -25.27
CA TYR A 618 -12.92 -6.18 -24.62
C TYR A 618 -13.26 -7.06 -23.42
N THR A 619 -13.19 -8.38 -23.60
CA THR A 619 -13.45 -9.36 -22.52
C THR A 619 -12.51 -9.17 -21.32
N LEU A 620 -11.22 -8.94 -21.58
CA LEU A 620 -10.22 -8.75 -20.51
C LEU A 620 -10.44 -7.44 -19.74
N LEU A 621 -10.79 -6.36 -20.43
CA LEU A 621 -11.09 -5.06 -19.81
C LEU A 621 -12.40 -5.11 -19.00
N GLU A 622 -13.41 -5.80 -19.53
CA GLU A 622 -14.68 -6.02 -18.85
C GLU A 622 -14.50 -6.86 -17.59
N MET A 623 -13.74 -7.97 -17.69
CA MET A 623 -13.36 -8.80 -16.54
C MET A 623 -12.65 -7.97 -15.47
N PHE A 624 -11.71 -7.11 -15.87
CA PHE A 624 -11.01 -6.25 -14.93
C PHE A 624 -11.99 -5.30 -14.19
N SER A 625 -12.92 -4.69 -14.92
CA SER A 625 -13.86 -3.70 -14.38
C SER A 625 -14.87 -4.25 -13.38
N TYR A 626 -15.34 -5.49 -13.56
CA TYR A 626 -16.46 -6.05 -12.79
C TYR A 626 -16.10 -7.24 -11.90
N ARG A 627 -14.86 -7.74 -11.93
CA ARG A 627 -14.43 -8.90 -11.13
C ARG A 627 -13.21 -8.63 -10.25
N MET A 628 -12.40 -7.62 -10.57
CA MET A 628 -11.18 -7.35 -9.81
C MET A 628 -11.41 -6.30 -8.71
N HIS A 629 -11.17 -6.70 -7.45
CA HIS A 629 -11.42 -5.84 -6.28
C HIS A 629 -10.13 -5.35 -5.60
N HIS A 630 -9.21 -6.26 -5.30
CA HIS A 630 -7.96 -6.00 -4.56
C HIS A 630 -6.74 -6.03 -5.50
N ILE A 631 -6.51 -4.91 -6.18
CA ILE A 631 -5.34 -4.72 -7.05
C ILE A 631 -4.47 -3.63 -6.45
N GLN A 632 -3.16 -3.86 -6.41
CA GLN A 632 -2.22 -2.86 -5.96
C GLN A 632 -2.30 -1.58 -6.81
N PRO A 633 -2.10 -0.38 -6.21
CA PRO A 633 -2.29 0.89 -6.91
C PRO A 633 -1.39 1.06 -8.14
N HIS A 634 -0.15 0.58 -8.07
CA HIS A 634 0.81 0.70 -9.17
C HIS A 634 0.36 -0.07 -10.43
N TYR A 635 -0.30 -1.22 -10.26
CA TYR A 635 -0.89 -1.99 -11.37
C TYR A 635 -2.09 -1.28 -11.99
N ARG A 636 -2.93 -0.64 -11.18
CA ARG A 636 -4.06 0.19 -11.67
C ARG A 636 -3.57 1.34 -12.53
N VAL A 637 -2.49 2.02 -12.11
CA VAL A 637 -1.88 3.13 -12.85
C VAL A 637 -1.22 2.65 -14.14
N GLN A 638 -0.53 1.49 -14.12
CA GLN A 638 0.00 0.87 -15.35
C GLN A 638 -1.11 0.54 -16.36
N LEU A 639 -2.23 -0.04 -15.90
CA LEU A 639 -3.37 -0.30 -16.77
C LEU A 639 -3.98 1.00 -17.30
N LEU A 640 -4.13 2.03 -16.47
CA LEU A 640 -4.63 3.33 -16.89
C LEU A 640 -3.77 3.92 -18.02
N SER A 641 -2.45 3.81 -17.90
CA SER A 641 -1.52 4.24 -18.95
C SER A 641 -1.72 3.45 -20.26
N HIS A 642 -1.87 2.13 -20.16
CA HIS A 642 -2.22 1.32 -21.32
C HIS A 642 -3.56 1.77 -21.94
N LEU A 643 -4.60 2.02 -21.15
CA LEU A 643 -5.90 2.47 -21.66
C LEU A 643 -5.82 3.81 -22.42
N HIS A 644 -5.05 4.77 -21.92
CA HIS A 644 -4.83 6.04 -22.64
C HIS A 644 -4.09 5.85 -23.95
N SER A 645 -3.07 4.97 -23.97
CA SER A 645 -2.37 4.61 -25.22
C SER A 645 -3.29 3.88 -26.20
N LEU A 646 -4.18 3.00 -25.71
CA LEU A 646 -5.16 2.26 -26.50
C LEU A 646 -6.18 3.19 -27.14
N ALA A 647 -6.74 4.13 -26.37
CA ALA A 647 -7.72 5.09 -26.86
C ALA A 647 -7.15 6.02 -27.95
N ALA A 648 -5.84 6.27 -27.93
CA ALA A 648 -5.18 7.10 -28.94
C ALA A 648 -5.06 6.41 -30.32
N VAL A 649 -5.22 5.09 -30.42
CA VAL A 649 -5.04 4.35 -31.68
C VAL A 649 -6.32 4.39 -32.54
N PRO A 650 -6.25 4.87 -33.81
CA PRO A 650 -7.43 5.01 -34.69
C PRO A 650 -8.18 3.70 -34.97
N GLN A 651 -7.50 2.55 -34.92
CA GLN A 651 -8.10 1.23 -35.16
C GLN A 651 -9.05 0.78 -34.05
N THR A 652 -9.12 1.49 -32.92
CA THR A 652 -10.02 1.20 -31.80
C THR A 652 -11.36 1.95 -31.87
N ASN A 653 -11.66 2.62 -32.99
CA ASN A 653 -12.81 3.52 -33.16
C ASN A 653 -14.19 2.81 -33.25
N GLN A 654 -14.30 1.59 -32.72
CA GLN A 654 -15.58 0.90 -32.54
C GLN A 654 -16.27 1.43 -31.28
N THR A 655 -17.53 1.83 -31.38
CA THR A 655 -18.33 2.42 -30.28
C THR A 655 -18.27 1.60 -28.99
N GLN A 656 -18.46 0.29 -29.10
CA GLN A 656 -18.47 -0.61 -27.94
C GLN A 656 -17.09 -0.73 -27.26
N LEU A 657 -16.01 -0.75 -28.03
CA LEU A 657 -14.65 -0.83 -27.50
C LEU A 657 -14.22 0.49 -26.86
N HIS A 658 -14.46 1.62 -27.54
CA HIS A 658 -14.19 2.95 -27.00
C HIS A 658 -14.94 3.21 -25.69
N LEU A 659 -16.21 2.81 -25.63
CA LEU A 659 -17.03 2.86 -24.41
C LEU A 659 -16.44 2.02 -23.28
N CYS A 660 -15.97 0.81 -23.57
CA CYS A 660 -15.34 -0.06 -22.58
C CYS A 660 -14.04 0.54 -22.03
N VAL A 661 -13.18 1.08 -22.90
CA VAL A 661 -11.91 1.70 -22.52
C VAL A 661 -12.14 2.89 -21.60
N GLU A 662 -13.03 3.82 -21.96
CA GLU A 662 -13.30 5.00 -21.13
C GLU A 662 -14.05 4.64 -19.84
N SER A 663 -14.99 3.68 -19.86
CA SER A 663 -15.67 3.22 -18.64
C SER A 663 -14.71 2.54 -17.66
N THR A 664 -13.78 1.71 -18.17
CA THR A 664 -12.73 1.08 -17.36
C THR A 664 -11.79 2.13 -16.78
N ALA A 665 -11.37 3.12 -17.57
CA ALA A 665 -10.52 4.22 -17.11
C ALA A 665 -11.22 5.06 -16.03
N LEU A 666 -12.52 5.36 -16.19
CA LEU A 666 -13.31 6.08 -15.20
C LEU A 666 -13.37 5.31 -13.87
N ARG A 667 -13.61 4.00 -13.89
CA ARG A 667 -13.60 3.13 -12.70
C ARG A 667 -12.24 3.08 -12.03
N LEU A 668 -11.16 3.02 -12.80
CA LEU A 668 -9.79 3.06 -12.27
C LEU A 668 -9.52 4.38 -11.54
N ILE A 669 -9.79 5.51 -12.19
CA ILE A 669 -9.55 6.85 -11.65
C ILE A 669 -10.38 7.07 -10.38
N THR A 670 -11.70 6.84 -10.45
CA THR A 670 -12.60 7.03 -9.30
C THR A 670 -12.30 6.04 -8.17
N GLY A 671 -11.78 4.85 -8.50
CA GLY A 671 -11.44 3.79 -7.57
C GLY A 671 -10.10 3.95 -6.83
N LEU A 672 -9.24 4.92 -7.18
CA LEU A 672 -7.96 5.14 -6.49
C LEU A 672 -8.16 5.56 -5.03
N GLY A 673 -7.47 4.92 -4.09
CA GLY A 673 -7.54 5.30 -2.67
C GLY A 673 -6.97 6.70 -2.43
N SER A 674 -7.53 7.46 -1.46
CA SER A 674 -7.09 8.83 -1.20
C SER A 674 -5.60 8.91 -0.81
N ALA A 675 -5.07 7.93 -0.09
CA ALA A 675 -3.65 7.81 0.26
C ALA A 675 -2.77 7.24 -0.89
N GLU A 676 -3.37 6.63 -1.92
CA GLU A 676 -2.66 6.00 -3.04
C GLU A 676 -2.21 7.01 -4.11
N VAL A 677 -2.99 8.08 -4.28
CA VAL A 677 -2.89 9.00 -5.43
C VAL A 677 -1.53 9.70 -5.49
N GLN A 678 -1.08 10.31 -4.39
CA GLN A 678 0.19 11.04 -4.35
C GLN A 678 1.40 10.14 -4.66
N PRO A 679 1.68 9.04 -3.93
CA PRO A 679 2.90 8.25 -4.14
C PRO A 679 2.94 7.53 -5.49
N GLN A 680 1.78 7.24 -6.09
CA GLN A 680 1.74 6.58 -7.39
C GLN A 680 1.91 7.57 -8.53
N LEU A 681 1.18 8.70 -8.52
CA LEU A 681 1.26 9.67 -9.61
C LEU A 681 2.58 10.45 -9.60
N SER A 682 3.18 10.69 -8.43
CA SER A 682 4.48 11.37 -8.34
C SER A 682 5.61 10.58 -9.00
N ARG A 683 5.52 9.25 -9.08
CA ARG A 683 6.52 8.40 -9.76
C ARG A 683 6.57 8.62 -11.28
N PHE A 684 5.51 9.14 -11.87
CA PHE A 684 5.37 9.32 -13.32
C PHE A 684 5.49 10.80 -13.75
N LEU A 685 5.98 11.69 -12.86
CA LEU A 685 6.22 13.10 -13.18
C LEU A 685 7.23 13.31 -14.33
N SER A 686 8.12 12.35 -14.57
CA SER A 686 9.05 12.39 -15.71
C SER A 686 8.35 12.17 -17.06
N GLU A 687 7.20 11.47 -17.08
CA GLU A 687 6.43 11.16 -18.30
C GLU A 687 4.90 11.32 -18.09
N PRO A 688 4.40 12.52 -17.76
CA PRO A 688 3.00 12.74 -17.39
C PRO A 688 2.03 12.50 -18.55
N LYS A 689 2.52 12.55 -19.80
CA LYS A 689 1.75 12.24 -21.03
C LYS A 689 1.19 10.83 -21.04
N THR A 690 1.80 9.90 -20.30
CA THR A 690 1.36 8.51 -20.23
C THR A 690 0.18 8.29 -19.28
N LEU A 691 -0.08 9.25 -18.38
CA LEU A 691 -1.14 9.18 -17.36
C LEU A 691 -2.39 9.99 -17.70
N VAL A 692 -2.25 10.99 -18.58
CA VAL A 692 -3.31 11.94 -18.91
C VAL A 692 -3.95 11.54 -20.24
N SER A 693 -5.27 11.66 -20.33
CA SER A 693 -5.96 11.46 -21.60
C SER A 693 -5.67 12.62 -22.56
N ALA A 694 -5.39 12.30 -23.83
CA ALA A 694 -5.11 13.30 -24.85
C ALA A 694 -6.37 14.08 -25.29
N GLU A 695 -7.54 13.43 -25.30
CA GLU A 695 -8.77 14.00 -25.89
C GLU A 695 -10.02 13.92 -25.01
N SER A 696 -10.01 13.03 -24.00
CA SER A 696 -11.17 12.82 -23.13
C SER A 696 -11.14 13.81 -21.96
N GLU A 697 -11.90 14.89 -22.11
CA GLU A 697 -12.08 15.91 -21.06
C GLU A 697 -12.67 15.29 -19.80
N GLU A 698 -13.64 14.38 -19.95
CA GLU A 698 -14.38 13.76 -18.84
C GLU A 698 -13.47 12.95 -17.90
N LEU A 699 -12.54 12.16 -18.47
CA LEU A 699 -11.58 11.38 -17.67
C LEU A 699 -10.59 12.29 -16.94
N ASN A 700 -10.09 13.33 -17.61
CA ASN A 700 -9.17 14.29 -17.00
C ASN A 700 -9.86 15.07 -15.87
N ARG A 701 -11.15 15.41 -16.03
CA ARG A 701 -11.95 16.05 -14.99
C ARG A 701 -12.25 15.12 -13.82
N ALA A 702 -12.54 13.85 -14.07
CA ALA A 702 -12.64 12.84 -13.02
C ALA A 702 -11.32 12.64 -12.25
N LEU A 703 -10.18 12.75 -12.94
CA LEU A 703 -8.85 12.72 -12.32
C LEU A 703 -8.64 13.94 -11.41
N VAL A 704 -8.99 15.15 -11.86
CA VAL A 704 -8.92 16.37 -11.03
C VAL A 704 -9.82 16.25 -9.79
N LEU A 705 -11.03 15.72 -9.91
CA LEU A 705 -11.92 15.48 -8.75
C LEU A 705 -11.31 14.47 -7.77
N THR A 706 -10.62 13.46 -8.28
CA THR A 706 -9.93 12.46 -7.47
C THR A 706 -8.71 13.05 -6.76
N LEU A 707 -7.96 13.93 -7.43
CA LEU A 707 -6.87 14.71 -6.81
C LEU A 707 -7.42 15.61 -5.70
N ALA A 708 -8.52 16.32 -5.95
CA ALA A 708 -9.15 17.21 -4.98
C ALA A 708 -9.56 16.46 -3.70
N ARG A 709 -10.23 15.29 -3.82
CA ARG A 709 -10.58 14.50 -2.64
C ARG A 709 -9.35 13.93 -1.94
N SER A 710 -8.36 13.46 -2.69
CA SER A 710 -7.16 12.86 -2.12
C SER A 710 -6.40 13.86 -1.27
N MET A 711 -6.07 15.03 -1.82
CA MET A 711 -5.37 16.10 -1.12
C MET A 711 -6.14 16.64 0.08
N HIS A 712 -7.48 16.62 0.01
CA HIS A 712 -8.34 17.01 1.13
C HIS A 712 -8.32 15.99 2.27
N VAL A 713 -8.45 14.69 1.96
CA VAL A 713 -8.48 13.61 2.97
C VAL A 713 -7.11 13.40 3.61
N THR A 714 -6.02 13.51 2.85
CA THR A 714 -4.65 13.37 3.40
C THR A 714 -4.12 14.65 4.04
N GLY A 715 -4.84 15.78 3.92
CA GLY A 715 -4.40 17.08 4.44
C GLY A 715 -3.22 17.70 3.69
N THR A 716 -2.81 17.16 2.53
CA THR A 716 -1.65 17.67 1.76
C THR A 716 -1.96 18.88 0.89
N GLY A 717 -3.21 19.34 0.88
CA GLY A 717 -3.69 20.46 0.06
C GLY A 717 -3.58 21.87 0.65
N SER A 718 -3.13 22.04 1.90
CA SER A 718 -2.90 23.35 2.51
C SER A 718 -1.53 23.95 2.16
N ASP A 719 -0.52 23.11 1.96
CA ASP A 719 0.86 23.54 1.84
C ASP A 719 1.26 23.70 0.37
N SER A 720 1.73 24.90 -0.02
CA SER A 720 2.11 25.18 -1.42
C SER A 720 3.26 24.29 -1.91
N HIS A 721 4.11 23.82 -0.99
CA HIS A 721 5.28 22.97 -1.30
C HIS A 721 4.89 21.51 -1.63
N SER A 722 3.91 20.94 -0.90
CA SER A 722 3.38 19.58 -1.16
C SER A 722 2.55 19.51 -2.44
N GLY A 723 2.08 20.65 -2.97
CA GLY A 723 1.31 20.75 -4.21
C GLY A 723 2.12 20.86 -5.50
N THR A 724 3.46 20.89 -5.44
CA THR A 724 4.35 21.09 -6.59
C THR A 724 4.19 20.00 -7.67
N TRP A 725 4.19 18.73 -7.28
CA TRP A 725 3.95 17.61 -8.19
C TRP A 725 2.59 17.69 -8.92
N CYS A 726 1.59 18.26 -8.24
CA CYS A 726 0.25 18.39 -8.81
C CYS A 726 0.21 19.47 -9.90
N LYS A 727 1.00 20.54 -9.78
CA LYS A 727 1.03 21.63 -10.78
C LYS A 727 1.52 21.13 -12.15
N GLU A 728 2.54 20.29 -12.19
CA GLU A 728 3.07 19.71 -13.45
C GLU A 728 2.03 18.82 -14.14
N LEU A 729 1.34 17.97 -13.36
CA LEU A 729 0.26 17.14 -13.86
C LEU A 729 -0.91 17.98 -14.39
N LEU A 730 -1.33 19.01 -13.66
CA LEU A 730 -2.42 19.91 -14.05
C LEU A 730 -2.07 20.73 -15.30
N ASN A 731 -0.82 21.20 -15.43
CA ASN A 731 -0.35 21.87 -16.65
C ASN A 731 -0.47 20.95 -17.88
N THR A 732 -0.11 19.68 -17.72
CA THR A 732 -0.26 18.67 -18.78
C THR A 732 -1.73 18.43 -19.13
N ILE A 733 -2.62 18.40 -18.12
CA ILE A 733 -4.07 18.28 -18.33
C ILE A 733 -4.63 19.50 -19.08
N MET A 734 -4.21 20.71 -18.73
CA MET A 734 -4.62 21.95 -19.41
C MET A 734 -4.10 22.04 -20.85
N LEU A 735 -2.91 21.51 -21.12
CA LEU A 735 -2.35 21.45 -22.47
C LEU A 735 -3.18 20.56 -23.41
N ASN A 736 -3.61 19.38 -22.91
CA ASN A 736 -4.36 18.42 -23.71
C ASN A 736 -5.87 18.76 -23.79
N THR A 737 -6.49 19.04 -22.64
CA THR A 737 -7.93 19.30 -22.54
C THR A 737 -8.19 20.55 -21.69
N PRO A 738 -8.09 21.75 -22.27
CA PRO A 738 -8.33 22.99 -21.53
C PRO A 738 -9.79 23.06 -21.08
N HIS A 739 -10.01 23.20 -19.76
CA HIS A 739 -11.34 23.33 -19.18
C HIS A 739 -11.35 24.25 -17.96
N SER A 740 -12.53 24.76 -17.62
CA SER A 740 -12.80 25.52 -16.39
C SER A 740 -13.59 24.68 -15.39
N TRP A 741 -13.79 25.19 -14.18
CA TRP A 741 -14.67 24.62 -13.16
C TRP A 741 -15.73 25.62 -12.73
N ALA A 742 -16.91 25.12 -12.36
CA ALA A 742 -17.94 25.98 -11.80
C ALA A 742 -17.58 26.44 -10.38
N ASN A 743 -18.01 27.63 -9.99
CA ASN A 743 -17.65 28.27 -8.72
C ASN A 743 -18.05 27.42 -7.52
N HIS A 744 -19.21 26.76 -7.56
CA HIS A 744 -19.69 25.91 -6.46
C HIS A 744 -18.82 24.66 -6.24
N THR A 745 -18.29 24.07 -7.32
CA THR A 745 -17.33 22.96 -7.26
C THR A 745 -15.95 23.44 -6.82
N LEU A 746 -15.49 24.57 -7.38
CA LEU A 746 -14.17 25.15 -7.09
C LEU A 746 -14.03 25.57 -5.61
N GLN A 747 -15.10 26.09 -5.00
CA GLN A 747 -15.15 26.40 -3.56
C GLN A 747 -14.93 25.18 -2.65
N CYS A 748 -15.17 23.97 -3.16
CA CYS A 748 -14.95 22.74 -2.41
C CYS A 748 -13.52 22.20 -2.58
N PHE A 749 -12.76 22.69 -3.58
CA PHE A 749 -11.41 22.21 -3.83
C PHE A 749 -10.42 22.70 -2.76
N PRO A 750 -9.34 21.95 -2.51
CA PRO A 750 -8.19 22.46 -1.77
C PRO A 750 -7.66 23.78 -2.36
N PRO A 751 -7.12 24.69 -1.51
CA PRO A 751 -6.65 26.02 -1.95
C PRO A 751 -5.68 25.98 -3.14
N VAL A 752 -4.72 25.05 -3.13
CA VAL A 752 -3.72 24.91 -4.21
C VAL A 752 -4.37 24.65 -5.58
N LEU A 753 -5.43 23.83 -5.63
CA LEU A 753 -6.15 23.56 -6.87
C LEU A 753 -7.03 24.74 -7.27
N SER A 754 -7.69 25.38 -6.29
CA SER A 754 -8.53 26.54 -6.54
C SER A 754 -7.73 27.69 -7.16
N GLU A 755 -6.56 28.01 -6.60
CA GLU A 755 -5.67 29.06 -7.12
C GLU A 755 -5.17 28.74 -8.53
N PHE A 756 -4.80 27.49 -8.79
CA PHE A 756 -4.34 27.07 -10.12
C PHE A 756 -5.40 27.32 -11.21
N PHE A 757 -6.64 26.90 -10.98
CA PHE A 757 -7.72 27.06 -11.96
C PHE A 757 -8.23 28.52 -12.05
N GLN A 758 -8.03 29.33 -11.02
CA GLN A 758 -8.28 30.78 -11.10
C GLN A 758 -7.23 31.50 -11.95
N GLN A 759 -5.96 31.07 -11.89
CA GLN A 759 -4.88 31.63 -12.72
C GLN A 759 -4.98 31.18 -14.19
N ASN A 760 -5.39 29.93 -14.43
CA ASN A 760 -5.48 29.31 -15.75
C ASN A 760 -6.92 29.18 -16.26
N SER A 761 -7.68 30.30 -16.29
CA SER A 761 -9.07 30.27 -16.73
C SER A 761 -9.20 30.17 -18.25
N VAL A 762 -10.04 29.26 -18.73
CA VAL A 762 -10.39 29.12 -20.16
C VAL A 762 -11.57 30.04 -20.51
N PRO A 763 -11.54 30.78 -21.63
CA PRO A 763 -12.65 31.65 -22.03
C PRO A 763 -13.94 30.85 -22.23
N LYS A 764 -15.05 31.38 -21.70
CA LYS A 764 -16.38 30.77 -21.85
C LYS A 764 -16.92 31.10 -23.25
N GLU A 765 -17.31 30.06 -24.00
CA GLU A 765 -18.00 30.26 -25.28
C GLU A 765 -19.37 30.93 -25.09
N ASN A 766 -19.75 31.78 -26.06
CA ASN A 766 -21.00 32.49 -26.02
C ASN A 766 -22.17 31.58 -26.44
N LYS A 767 -23.09 31.32 -25.51
CA LYS A 767 -24.26 30.45 -25.72
C LYS A 767 -25.15 30.88 -26.89
N GLN A 768 -25.27 32.18 -27.14
CA GLN A 768 -26.04 32.70 -28.27
C GLN A 768 -25.40 32.37 -29.62
N GLN A 769 -24.06 32.29 -29.67
CA GLN A 769 -23.34 31.89 -30.88
C GLN A 769 -23.56 30.41 -31.19
N ILE A 770 -23.55 29.55 -30.16
CA ILE A 770 -23.87 28.11 -30.33
C ILE A 770 -25.28 27.96 -30.92
N LYS A 771 -26.28 28.68 -30.39
CA LYS A 771 -27.65 28.62 -30.94
C LYS A 771 -27.67 29.04 -32.41
N LYS A 772 -27.08 30.19 -32.75
CA LYS A 772 -27.05 30.70 -34.13
C LYS A 772 -26.40 29.71 -35.08
N ALA A 773 -25.27 29.13 -34.69
CA ALA A 773 -24.57 28.12 -35.49
C ALA A 773 -25.42 26.86 -35.70
N VAL A 774 -26.13 26.37 -34.68
CA VAL A 774 -27.03 25.21 -34.83
C VAL A 774 -28.19 25.52 -35.78
N GLU A 775 -28.78 26.72 -35.70
CA GLU A 775 -29.87 27.14 -36.61
C GLU A 775 -29.38 27.40 -38.05
N GLU A 776 -28.12 27.81 -38.24
CA GLU A 776 -27.48 27.92 -39.56
C GLU A 776 -27.22 26.53 -40.15
N GLU A 777 -26.65 25.62 -39.38
CA GLU A 777 -26.42 24.23 -39.82
C GLU A 777 -27.72 23.48 -40.10
N TYR A 778 -28.79 23.75 -39.35
CA TYR A 778 -30.12 23.19 -39.62
C TYR A 778 -30.71 23.68 -40.94
N ARG A 779 -30.55 24.98 -41.23
CA ARG A 779 -30.95 25.55 -42.54
C ARG A 779 -30.12 24.96 -43.68
N ASN A 780 -28.82 24.78 -43.47
CA ASN A 780 -27.94 24.12 -44.44
C ASN A 780 -28.42 22.68 -44.70
N TRP A 781 -28.66 21.90 -43.65
CA TRP A 781 -29.21 20.53 -43.76
C TRP A 781 -30.52 20.47 -44.56
N ALA A 782 -31.44 21.41 -44.29
CA ALA A 782 -32.72 21.47 -45.01
C ALA A 782 -32.57 21.90 -46.49
N SER A 783 -31.52 22.66 -46.81
CA SER A 783 -31.26 23.18 -48.17
C SER A 783 -30.48 22.23 -49.07
N MET A 784 -29.69 21.32 -48.49
CA MET A 784 -28.86 20.38 -49.25
C MET A 784 -29.67 19.18 -49.72
N SER A 785 -29.56 18.82 -50.99
CA SER A 785 -30.27 17.69 -51.61
C SER A 785 -29.37 16.51 -52.00
N ASN A 786 -28.05 16.73 -52.12
CA ASN A 786 -27.09 15.70 -52.52
C ASN A 786 -26.52 14.95 -51.30
N GLU A 787 -26.75 13.63 -51.20
CA GLU A 787 -26.31 12.81 -50.06
C GLU A 787 -24.80 12.88 -49.82
N ASN A 788 -23.99 12.87 -50.89
CA ASN A 788 -22.52 12.84 -50.75
C ASN A 788 -21.98 14.16 -50.20
N ASP A 789 -22.58 15.28 -50.59
CA ASP A 789 -22.19 16.61 -50.11
C ASP A 789 -22.59 16.80 -48.65
N ILE A 790 -23.78 16.32 -48.27
CA ILE A 790 -24.25 16.32 -46.87
C ILE A 790 -23.29 15.49 -46.01
N ILE A 791 -22.97 14.27 -46.45
CA ILE A 791 -22.05 13.40 -45.70
C ILE A 791 -20.67 14.06 -45.61
N ALA A 792 -20.15 14.64 -46.68
CA ALA A 792 -18.86 15.34 -46.65
C ALA A 792 -18.88 16.54 -45.70
N HIS A 793 -19.88 17.42 -45.79
CA HIS A 793 -19.98 18.63 -44.97
C HIS A 793 -20.02 18.32 -43.47
N PHE A 794 -20.87 17.38 -43.05
CA PHE A 794 -21.12 17.09 -41.63
C PHE A 794 -20.17 16.06 -41.00
N SER A 795 -19.23 15.49 -41.77
CA SER A 795 -18.27 14.49 -41.26
C SER A 795 -16.80 14.92 -41.35
N VAL A 796 -16.49 16.10 -41.88
CA VAL A 796 -15.11 16.59 -42.01
C VAL A 796 -14.50 16.84 -40.63
N PRO A 797 -13.31 16.27 -40.33
CA PRO A 797 -12.58 16.53 -39.10
C PRO A 797 -12.24 18.02 -38.97
N GLY A 798 -12.52 18.62 -37.82
CA GLY A 798 -12.23 20.04 -37.54
C GLY A 798 -13.41 20.99 -37.77
N THR A 799 -14.54 20.50 -38.29
CA THR A 799 -15.80 21.26 -38.28
C THR A 799 -16.33 21.43 -36.84
N PRO A 800 -17.12 22.49 -36.56
CA PRO A 800 -17.75 22.66 -35.25
C PRO A 800 -18.59 21.42 -34.90
N PRO A 801 -18.38 20.79 -33.73
CA PRO A 801 -19.02 19.53 -33.41
C PRO A 801 -20.48 19.72 -32.98
N LEU A 802 -21.35 20.05 -33.93
CA LEU A 802 -22.75 20.42 -33.71
C LEU A 802 -23.74 19.36 -34.18
N PHE A 803 -23.26 18.27 -34.80
CA PHE A 803 -24.11 17.26 -35.40
C PHE A 803 -25.14 16.62 -34.45
N LEU A 804 -24.81 16.37 -33.17
CA LEU A 804 -25.80 15.87 -32.21
C LEU A 804 -26.90 16.91 -31.89
N CYS A 805 -26.57 18.20 -31.87
CA CYS A 805 -27.55 19.28 -31.75
C CYS A 805 -28.49 19.31 -32.96
N LEU A 806 -27.92 19.13 -34.16
CA LEU A 806 -28.67 19.05 -35.41
C LEU A 806 -29.64 17.85 -35.41
N LEU A 807 -29.18 16.67 -34.99
CA LEU A 807 -30.05 15.49 -34.87
C LEU A 807 -31.18 15.72 -33.88
N TRP A 808 -30.90 16.33 -32.73
CA TRP A 808 -31.93 16.66 -31.77
C TRP A 808 -32.98 17.61 -32.37
N LYS A 809 -32.56 18.65 -33.11
CA LYS A 809 -33.48 19.56 -33.82
C LYS A 809 -34.34 18.84 -34.86
N ILE A 810 -33.73 17.98 -35.68
CA ILE A 810 -34.42 17.19 -36.70
C ILE A 810 -35.50 16.32 -36.04
N ILE A 811 -35.16 15.61 -34.96
CA ILE A 811 -36.11 14.75 -34.25
C ILE A 811 -37.19 15.60 -33.59
N PHE A 812 -36.82 16.73 -32.98
CA PHE A 812 -37.76 17.63 -32.32
C PHE A 812 -38.82 18.20 -33.28
N GLU A 813 -38.47 18.50 -34.52
CA GLU A 813 -39.40 19.05 -35.52
C GLU A 813 -40.12 17.99 -36.36
N THR A 814 -39.45 16.89 -36.70
CA THR A 814 -39.96 15.92 -37.69
C THR A 814 -40.29 14.54 -37.13
N ASP A 815 -39.95 14.25 -35.86
CA ASP A 815 -40.11 12.96 -35.17
C ASP A 815 -39.51 11.75 -35.93
N ARG A 816 -38.61 12.00 -36.91
CA ARG A 816 -37.98 10.98 -37.78
C ARG A 816 -36.50 11.28 -37.98
N ILE A 817 -35.73 10.25 -38.30
CA ILE A 817 -34.30 10.36 -38.64
C ILE A 817 -34.06 9.80 -40.04
N SER A 818 -33.34 10.55 -40.87
CA SER A 818 -32.92 10.11 -42.20
C SER A 818 -31.80 9.05 -42.13
N PRO A 819 -31.77 8.02 -42.99
CA PRO A 819 -30.66 7.07 -43.09
C PRO A 819 -29.29 7.72 -43.30
N ILE A 820 -29.24 8.91 -43.93
CA ILE A 820 -28.01 9.68 -44.17
C ILE A 820 -27.36 10.09 -42.83
N ALA A 821 -28.16 10.38 -41.80
CA ALA A 821 -27.66 10.74 -40.48
C ALA A 821 -26.81 9.64 -39.85
N TYR A 822 -27.17 8.37 -40.06
CA TYR A 822 -26.41 7.24 -39.52
C TYR A 822 -25.08 7.04 -40.26
N LYS A 823 -25.05 7.24 -41.59
CA LYS A 823 -23.79 7.25 -42.37
C LYS A 823 -22.84 8.35 -41.88
N ILE A 824 -23.37 9.49 -41.45
CA ILE A 824 -22.57 10.58 -40.87
C ILE A 824 -22.05 10.22 -39.48
N LEU A 825 -22.89 9.67 -38.60
CA LEU A 825 -22.45 9.20 -37.28
C LEU A 825 -21.35 8.14 -37.37
N GLU A 826 -21.48 7.21 -38.32
CA GLU A 826 -20.46 6.19 -38.59
C GLU A 826 -19.15 6.81 -39.07
N ARG A 827 -19.21 7.83 -39.94
CA ARG A 827 -18.03 8.52 -40.47
C ARG A 827 -17.34 9.44 -39.46
N ILE A 828 -18.10 10.07 -38.55
CA ILE A 828 -17.55 10.83 -37.40
C ILE A 828 -16.80 9.85 -36.47
N GLY A 829 -17.40 8.69 -36.21
CA GLY A 829 -16.84 7.66 -35.35
C GLY A 829 -16.95 7.97 -33.85
N ALA A 830 -16.79 6.94 -33.03
CA ALA A 830 -17.06 7.00 -31.58
C ALA A 830 -16.16 8.00 -30.83
N ARG A 831 -14.90 8.15 -31.26
CA ARG A 831 -13.92 9.03 -30.61
C ARG A 831 -14.27 10.51 -30.78
N ALA A 832 -14.59 10.95 -32.00
CA ALA A 832 -14.95 12.34 -32.26
C ALA A 832 -16.36 12.68 -31.74
N LEU A 833 -17.25 11.69 -31.65
CA LEU A 833 -18.62 11.85 -31.14
C LEU A 833 -18.69 12.46 -29.73
N SER A 834 -17.69 12.19 -28.87
CA SER A 834 -17.60 12.78 -27.54
C SER A 834 -17.55 14.32 -27.56
N ALA A 835 -16.88 14.92 -28.55
CA ALA A 835 -16.87 16.38 -28.72
C ALA A 835 -18.25 16.92 -29.11
N HIS A 836 -18.98 16.21 -29.97
CA HIS A 836 -20.36 16.55 -30.32
C HIS A 836 -21.29 16.43 -29.11
N LEU A 837 -21.05 15.44 -28.24
CA LEU A 837 -21.84 15.23 -27.03
C LEU A 837 -21.67 16.37 -26.03
N ARG A 838 -20.44 16.88 -25.85
CA ARG A 838 -20.18 18.04 -24.97
C ARG A 838 -20.91 19.29 -25.43
N LYS A 839 -20.84 19.62 -26.74
CA LYS A 839 -21.59 20.76 -27.30
C LYS A 839 -23.09 20.56 -27.22
N PHE A 840 -23.56 19.34 -27.43
CA PHE A 840 -24.96 19.00 -27.27
C PHE A 840 -25.46 19.24 -25.84
N CYS A 841 -24.67 18.88 -24.82
CA CYS A 841 -25.00 19.17 -23.42
C CYS A 841 -25.15 20.68 -23.17
N ASP A 842 -24.22 21.50 -23.67
CA ASP A 842 -24.30 22.97 -23.55
C ASP A 842 -25.54 23.55 -24.23
N TYR A 843 -25.86 23.02 -25.42
CA TYR A 843 -27.04 23.42 -26.19
C TYR A 843 -28.35 23.04 -25.49
N LEU A 844 -28.45 21.82 -24.94
CA LEU A 844 -29.62 21.37 -24.17
C LEU A 844 -29.90 22.28 -22.98
N VAL A 845 -28.88 22.62 -22.18
CA VAL A 845 -29.06 23.51 -21.02
C VAL A 845 -29.56 24.88 -21.45
N PHE A 846 -29.07 25.40 -22.57
CA PHE A 846 -29.52 26.67 -23.12
C PHE A 846 -30.98 26.63 -23.63
N GLU A 847 -31.41 25.57 -24.32
CA GLU A 847 -32.79 25.42 -24.79
C GLU A 847 -33.78 25.28 -23.62
N PHE A 848 -33.43 24.49 -22.60
CA PHE A 848 -34.27 24.32 -21.41
C PHE A 848 -34.34 25.60 -20.56
N ALA A 849 -33.25 26.36 -20.45
CA ALA A 849 -33.24 27.62 -19.70
C ALA A 849 -34.14 28.70 -20.33
N ASN A 850 -34.30 28.69 -21.65
CA ASN A 850 -35.12 29.66 -22.39
C ASN A 850 -36.51 29.12 -22.78
N SER A 851 -36.88 27.91 -22.36
CA SER A 851 -38.14 27.28 -22.73
C SER A 851 -39.33 27.92 -22.01
N VAL A 852 -40.30 28.43 -22.78
CA VAL A 852 -41.51 29.10 -22.28
C VAL A 852 -42.64 28.08 -22.08
N GLY A 853 -42.58 27.29 -21.00
CA GLY A 853 -43.71 26.46 -20.54
C GLY A 853 -43.47 24.94 -20.46
N GLY A 854 -44.33 24.25 -19.70
CA GLY A 854 -44.16 22.83 -19.34
C GLY A 854 -44.36 21.82 -20.48
N GLN A 855 -45.19 22.12 -21.47
CA GLN A 855 -45.40 21.24 -22.64
C GLN A 855 -44.15 21.18 -23.53
N HIS A 856 -43.46 22.32 -23.73
CA HIS A 856 -42.23 22.39 -24.49
C HIS A 856 -41.10 21.60 -23.81
N VAL A 857 -40.93 21.78 -22.51
CA VAL A 857 -39.95 21.04 -21.69
C VAL A 857 -40.20 19.54 -21.76
N ASN A 858 -41.48 19.11 -21.68
CA ASN A 858 -41.82 17.70 -21.81
C ASN A 858 -41.42 17.13 -23.16
N LYS A 859 -41.76 17.83 -24.26
CA LYS A 859 -41.36 17.42 -25.61
C LYS A 859 -39.83 17.33 -25.75
N CYS A 860 -39.08 18.31 -25.23
CA CYS A 860 -37.62 18.27 -25.25
C CYS A 860 -37.05 17.03 -24.54
N VAL A 861 -37.59 16.68 -23.36
CA VAL A 861 -37.17 15.48 -22.62
C VAL A 861 -37.54 14.21 -23.37
N ASP A 862 -38.73 14.16 -23.97
CA ASP A 862 -39.20 12.99 -24.71
C ASP A 862 -38.34 12.77 -25.97
N THR A 863 -37.96 13.85 -26.67
CA THR A 863 -36.98 13.80 -27.79
C THR A 863 -35.61 13.28 -27.34
N VAL A 864 -35.08 13.72 -26.19
CA VAL A 864 -33.80 13.20 -25.68
C VAL A 864 -33.92 11.72 -25.28
N ASN A 865 -35.04 11.32 -24.67
CA ASN A 865 -35.30 9.91 -24.37
C ASN A 865 -35.38 9.05 -25.64
N ASP A 866 -36.01 9.55 -26.70
CA ASP A 866 -36.04 8.89 -28.00
C ASP A 866 -34.63 8.74 -28.58
N MET A 867 -33.77 9.76 -28.47
CA MET A 867 -32.37 9.65 -28.90
C MET A 867 -31.59 8.54 -28.16
N ILE A 868 -31.90 8.29 -26.89
CA ILE A 868 -31.22 7.30 -26.04
C ILE A 868 -31.79 5.89 -26.27
N TRP A 869 -33.10 5.73 -26.13
CA TRP A 869 -33.75 4.41 -26.04
C TRP A 869 -34.30 3.91 -27.37
N LYS A 870 -34.83 4.81 -28.21
CA LYS A 870 -35.49 4.46 -29.49
C LYS A 870 -34.50 4.44 -30.66
N TYR A 871 -33.63 5.45 -30.75
CA TYR A 871 -32.66 5.58 -31.84
C TYR A 871 -31.24 5.16 -31.46
N ASN A 872 -30.97 4.93 -30.17
CA ASN A 872 -29.67 4.46 -29.63
C ASN A 872 -28.45 5.27 -30.13
N ILE A 873 -28.61 6.59 -30.26
CA ILE A 873 -27.56 7.50 -30.75
C ILE A 873 -26.48 7.68 -29.68
N VAL A 874 -26.89 7.84 -28.42
CA VAL A 874 -26.00 8.04 -27.26
C VAL A 874 -26.52 7.23 -26.08
N THR A 875 -25.64 6.63 -25.30
CA THR A 875 -26.04 5.90 -24.09
C THR A 875 -26.28 6.86 -22.91
N ILE A 876 -27.21 6.50 -22.02
CA ILE A 876 -27.58 7.34 -20.88
C ILE A 876 -26.41 7.68 -19.95
N ASP A 877 -25.53 6.71 -19.67
CA ASP A 877 -24.35 6.89 -18.82
C ASP A 877 -23.40 7.95 -19.39
N ARG A 878 -23.24 8.02 -20.71
CA ARG A 878 -22.39 9.01 -21.37
C ARG A 878 -23.00 10.40 -21.36
N LEU A 879 -24.26 10.51 -21.72
CA LEU A 879 -24.96 11.79 -21.73
C LEU A 879 -24.97 12.41 -20.32
N ILE A 880 -25.29 11.62 -19.29
CA ILE A 880 -25.32 12.11 -17.91
C ILE A 880 -23.91 12.47 -17.43
N LEU A 881 -22.88 11.67 -17.73
CA LEU A 881 -21.51 12.01 -17.36
C LEU A 881 -21.07 13.36 -17.95
N CYS A 882 -21.36 13.61 -19.22
CA CYS A 882 -21.05 14.89 -19.87
C CYS A 882 -21.83 16.06 -19.25
N LEU A 883 -23.14 15.90 -18.99
CA LEU A 883 -23.98 16.93 -18.35
C LEU A 883 -23.47 17.31 -16.95
N VAL A 884 -23.17 16.31 -16.12
CA VAL A 884 -22.75 16.48 -14.72
C VAL A 884 -21.40 17.20 -14.62
N LEU A 885 -20.53 17.02 -15.61
CA LEU A 885 -19.22 17.66 -15.62
C LEU A 885 -19.24 19.05 -16.27
N ARG A 886 -20.35 19.58 -16.79
CA ARG A 886 -20.36 20.93 -17.39
C ARG A 886 -20.13 22.07 -16.38
N THR A 887 -19.69 23.22 -16.88
CA THR A 887 -19.27 24.40 -16.08
C THR A 887 -20.35 25.48 -15.97
N HIS A 888 -21.61 25.06 -15.85
CA HIS A 888 -22.74 25.99 -15.72
C HIS A 888 -22.77 26.65 -14.32
N GLU A 889 -23.32 27.86 -14.25
CA GLU A 889 -23.38 28.66 -13.03
C GLU A 889 -24.84 29.05 -12.73
N GLY A 890 -25.15 29.27 -11.45
CA GLY A 890 -26.44 29.83 -11.02
C GLY A 890 -27.65 29.00 -11.49
N SER A 891 -28.62 29.66 -12.12
CA SER A 891 -29.84 29.04 -12.64
C SER A 891 -29.56 27.97 -13.70
N ASP A 892 -28.55 28.18 -14.55
CA ASP A 892 -28.23 27.24 -15.63
C ASP A 892 -27.72 25.90 -15.07
N ALA A 893 -27.00 25.93 -13.96
CA ALA A 893 -26.60 24.73 -13.25
C ALA A 893 -27.82 23.98 -12.70
N GLN A 894 -28.77 24.71 -12.10
CA GLN A 894 -30.01 24.11 -11.60
C GLN A 894 -30.83 23.45 -12.73
N VAL A 895 -30.92 24.10 -13.89
CA VAL A 895 -31.55 23.55 -15.09
C VAL A 895 -30.83 22.29 -15.56
N CYS A 896 -29.49 22.29 -15.61
CA CYS A 896 -28.71 21.10 -15.98
C CYS A 896 -29.01 19.90 -15.07
N PHE A 897 -29.00 20.11 -13.75
CA PHE A 897 -29.32 19.04 -12.79
C PHE A 897 -30.79 18.63 -12.86
N PHE A 898 -31.70 19.56 -13.14
CA PHE A 898 -33.09 19.24 -13.39
C PHE A 898 -33.26 18.36 -14.65
N ILE A 899 -32.53 18.63 -15.74
CA ILE A 899 -32.50 17.76 -16.93
C ILE A 899 -32.03 16.35 -16.54
N ILE A 900 -30.94 16.24 -15.76
CA ILE A 900 -30.43 14.95 -15.29
C ILE A 900 -31.50 14.19 -14.50
N GLN A 901 -32.22 14.87 -13.59
CA GLN A 901 -33.30 14.27 -12.83
C GLN A 901 -34.43 13.76 -13.74
N LEU A 902 -34.84 14.55 -14.73
CA LEU A 902 -35.90 14.18 -15.67
C LEU A 902 -35.50 12.98 -16.53
N LEU A 903 -34.26 12.95 -17.03
CA LEU A 903 -33.79 11.81 -17.84
C LEU A 903 -33.73 10.51 -17.05
N LEU A 904 -33.37 10.58 -15.76
CA LEU A 904 -33.26 9.40 -14.90
C LEU A 904 -34.60 8.91 -14.34
N LEU A 905 -35.52 9.84 -14.04
CA LEU A 905 -36.75 9.53 -13.31
C LEU A 905 -38.04 9.68 -14.12
N LYS A 906 -38.12 10.57 -15.11
CA LYS A 906 -39.36 10.75 -15.88
C LYS A 906 -39.60 9.51 -16.76
N ALA A 907 -38.58 9.06 -17.46
CA ALA A 907 -38.66 7.83 -18.24
C ALA A 907 -38.73 6.59 -17.33
N ILE A 908 -39.58 5.64 -17.69
CA ILE A 908 -39.73 4.38 -16.95
C ILE A 908 -38.60 3.40 -17.33
N GLU A 909 -38.01 3.56 -18.52
CA GLU A 909 -36.98 2.70 -19.10
C GLU A 909 -35.82 2.40 -18.14
N PHE A 910 -35.16 3.42 -17.59
CA PHE A 910 -33.99 3.21 -16.72
C PHE A 910 -34.39 2.68 -15.34
N ARG A 911 -35.51 3.16 -14.78
CA ARG A 911 -36.01 2.71 -13.46
C ARG A 911 -36.37 1.23 -13.45
N ASN A 912 -37.06 0.76 -14.48
CA ASN A 912 -37.42 -0.66 -14.62
C ASN A 912 -36.16 -1.55 -14.72
N ARG A 913 -35.18 -1.14 -15.54
CA ARG A 913 -33.91 -1.85 -15.67
C ARG A 913 -33.18 -1.97 -14.32
N ALA A 914 -33.10 -0.87 -13.56
CA ALA A 914 -32.45 -0.84 -12.26
C ALA A 914 -33.15 -1.74 -11.23
N GLN A 915 -34.47 -1.61 -11.09
CA GLN A 915 -35.26 -2.38 -10.11
C GLN A 915 -35.23 -3.88 -10.38
N GLU A 916 -35.39 -4.27 -11.65
CA GLU A 916 -35.35 -5.68 -12.02
C GLU A 916 -33.96 -6.29 -11.89
N PHE A 917 -32.91 -5.55 -12.29
CA PHE A 917 -31.54 -6.02 -12.13
C PHE A 917 -31.20 -6.27 -10.66
N VAL A 918 -31.59 -5.36 -9.77
CA VAL A 918 -31.35 -5.46 -8.32
C VAL A 918 -32.13 -6.61 -7.67
N LYS A 919 -33.36 -6.86 -8.13
CA LYS A 919 -34.22 -7.91 -7.60
C LYS A 919 -33.71 -9.31 -7.93
N GLU A 920 -33.33 -9.56 -9.19
CA GLU A 920 -33.00 -10.91 -9.67
C GLU A 920 -31.51 -11.30 -9.44
N ASN A 921 -30.63 -10.31 -9.25
CA ASN A 921 -29.18 -10.53 -9.14
C ASN A 921 -28.62 -10.21 -7.75
N SER A 922 -27.49 -10.87 -7.44
CA SER A 922 -26.68 -10.61 -6.24
C SER A 922 -25.25 -10.21 -6.64
N PRO A 923 -24.60 -9.31 -5.89
CA PRO A 923 -23.25 -8.83 -6.20
C PRO A 923 -22.13 -9.85 -5.86
N GLU A 924 -22.41 -10.88 -5.05
CA GLU A 924 -21.42 -11.88 -4.63
C GLU A 924 -21.10 -12.88 -5.76
N HIS A 925 -20.50 -12.40 -6.85
CA HIS A 925 -20.24 -13.19 -8.06
C HIS A 925 -19.35 -14.43 -7.80
N TRP A 926 -18.46 -14.38 -6.80
CA TRP A 926 -17.56 -15.49 -6.45
C TRP A 926 -18.29 -16.71 -5.86
N LYS A 927 -19.52 -16.53 -5.33
CA LYS A 927 -20.38 -17.61 -4.83
C LYS A 927 -21.33 -18.17 -5.88
N GLN A 928 -21.51 -17.48 -7.01
CA GLN A 928 -22.52 -17.84 -8.01
C GLN A 928 -21.95 -18.78 -9.08
N SER A 929 -22.80 -19.70 -9.54
CA SER A 929 -22.50 -20.62 -10.66
C SER A 929 -23.27 -20.28 -11.95
N ASN A 930 -24.39 -19.56 -11.85
CA ASN A 930 -25.31 -19.28 -12.95
C ASN A 930 -25.39 -17.79 -13.35
N TRP A 931 -24.34 -17.00 -13.10
CA TRP A 931 -24.31 -15.57 -13.45
C TRP A 931 -24.64 -15.33 -14.93
N HIS A 932 -24.02 -16.10 -15.84
CA HIS A 932 -24.18 -15.90 -17.28
C HIS A 932 -25.64 -16.10 -17.73
N GLU A 933 -26.35 -17.08 -17.15
CA GLU A 933 -27.77 -17.32 -17.45
C GLU A 933 -28.64 -16.12 -17.05
N LYS A 934 -28.45 -15.59 -15.83
CA LYS A 934 -29.17 -14.41 -15.34
C LYS A 934 -28.83 -13.15 -16.13
N HIS A 935 -27.56 -12.98 -16.49
CA HIS A 935 -27.09 -11.88 -17.32
C HIS A 935 -27.71 -11.92 -18.72
N LEU A 936 -27.77 -13.09 -19.35
CA LEU A 936 -28.47 -13.27 -20.63
C LEU A 936 -29.97 -13.02 -20.51
N ALA A 937 -30.61 -13.47 -19.43
CA ALA A 937 -32.03 -13.18 -19.20
C ALA A 937 -32.31 -11.67 -19.11
N PHE A 938 -31.44 -10.92 -18.44
CA PHE A 938 -31.52 -9.47 -18.36
C PHE A 938 -31.37 -8.81 -19.74
N HIS A 939 -30.35 -9.17 -20.52
CA HIS A 939 -30.14 -8.61 -21.87
C HIS A 939 -31.20 -9.03 -22.88
N ARG A 940 -31.81 -10.22 -22.73
CA ARG A 940 -32.98 -10.62 -23.53
C ARG A 940 -34.19 -9.73 -23.26
N LYS A 941 -34.39 -9.32 -22.00
CA LYS A 941 -35.49 -8.44 -21.63
C LYS A 941 -35.21 -6.97 -21.97
N PHE A 942 -33.97 -6.54 -21.82
CA PHE A 942 -33.53 -5.17 -22.06
C PHE A 942 -32.29 -5.15 -22.96
N PRO A 943 -32.47 -5.29 -24.29
CA PRO A 943 -31.35 -5.31 -25.22
C PRO A 943 -30.64 -3.95 -25.28
N GLU A 944 -29.30 -3.98 -25.25
CA GLU A 944 -28.45 -2.80 -25.44
C GLU A 944 -27.87 -2.80 -26.85
N LYS A 945 -28.23 -1.81 -27.66
CA LYS A 945 -27.70 -1.64 -29.03
C LYS A 945 -26.60 -0.60 -29.03
N PHE A 946 -25.41 -0.99 -29.51
CA PHE A 946 -24.23 -0.12 -29.61
C PHE A 946 -23.94 0.35 -31.05
N ALA A 947 -24.71 -0.16 -32.02
CA ALA A 947 -24.72 0.27 -33.40
C ALA A 947 -26.14 0.70 -33.80
N PRO A 948 -26.31 1.68 -34.69
CA PRO A 948 -27.60 2.13 -35.17
C PRO A 948 -28.24 1.14 -36.17
N GLU A 949 -28.46 -0.10 -35.73
CA GLU A 949 -29.02 -1.17 -36.58
C GLU A 949 -30.55 -1.06 -36.73
N GLY A 950 -31.23 -0.35 -35.82
CA GLY A 950 -32.69 -0.34 -35.71
C GLY A 950 -33.46 0.18 -36.94
N ILE A 951 -32.80 0.79 -37.92
CA ILE A 951 -33.43 1.30 -39.15
C ILE A 951 -32.79 0.74 -40.43
N MET A 952 -31.51 0.33 -40.41
CA MET A 952 -30.86 -0.25 -41.60
C MET A 952 -31.44 -1.60 -42.02
N GLU A 953 -31.97 -2.40 -41.06
CA GLU A 953 -32.71 -3.63 -41.39
C GLU A 953 -34.00 -3.36 -42.19
N GLN A 954 -34.58 -2.17 -42.10
CA GLN A 954 -35.83 -1.83 -42.80
C GLN A 954 -35.61 -1.25 -44.20
N THR A 955 -34.43 -0.74 -44.53
CA THR A 955 -34.23 0.06 -45.76
C THR A 955 -33.21 -0.48 -46.75
N SER A 956 -32.37 -1.45 -46.40
CA SER A 956 -31.36 -1.95 -47.34
C SER A 956 -30.84 -3.33 -46.96
N GLY A 957 -31.14 -4.34 -47.78
CA GLY A 957 -30.59 -5.71 -47.68
C GLY A 957 -29.10 -5.82 -48.04
N GLY A 958 -28.25 -4.99 -47.42
CA GLY A 958 -26.79 -4.98 -47.60
C GLY A 958 -26.05 -5.75 -46.48
N PRO A 959 -24.99 -6.51 -46.78
CA PRO A 959 -24.30 -7.39 -45.83
C PRO A 959 -23.18 -6.67 -45.06
N SER A 960 -23.48 -5.57 -44.37
CA SER A 960 -22.56 -4.96 -43.42
C SER A 960 -22.99 -5.29 -41.98
N GLN A 961 -22.83 -6.56 -41.59
CA GLN A 961 -23.06 -7.01 -40.23
C GLN A 961 -22.01 -6.39 -39.31
N TYR A 962 -22.40 -5.38 -38.53
CA TYR A 962 -21.62 -4.94 -37.38
C TYR A 962 -21.56 -6.11 -36.39
N GLN A 963 -20.39 -6.76 -36.25
CA GLN A 963 -20.22 -7.80 -35.24
C GLN A 963 -20.10 -7.13 -33.86
N SER A 964 -21.14 -7.30 -33.03
CA SER A 964 -21.08 -6.90 -31.62
C SER A 964 -19.99 -7.71 -30.89
N LEU A 965 -19.30 -7.07 -29.95
CA LEU A 965 -18.31 -7.72 -29.10
C LEU A 965 -19.03 -8.47 -27.96
N PRO A 966 -18.48 -9.60 -27.48
CA PRO A 966 -19.11 -10.42 -26.46
C PRO A 966 -19.14 -9.69 -25.10
N VAL A 967 -20.33 -9.60 -24.49
CA VAL A 967 -20.56 -8.97 -23.18
C VAL A 967 -20.86 -10.05 -22.14
N TYR A 968 -20.04 -10.13 -21.07
CA TYR A 968 -20.17 -11.18 -20.04
C TYR A 968 -20.75 -10.68 -18.72
N PHE A 969 -20.52 -9.41 -18.39
CA PHE A 969 -20.77 -8.88 -17.04
C PHE A 969 -21.51 -7.53 -17.07
N GLY A 970 -21.09 -6.64 -17.96
CA GLY A 970 -21.55 -5.27 -18.04
C GLY A 970 -23.01 -5.17 -18.46
N ASN A 971 -23.62 -4.10 -17.98
CA ASN A 971 -24.91 -3.57 -18.43
C ASN A 971 -24.95 -2.07 -18.12
N VAL A 972 -25.97 -1.38 -18.60
CA VAL A 972 -26.17 0.06 -18.43
C VAL A 972 -26.28 0.46 -16.95
N CYS A 973 -26.85 -0.38 -16.09
CA CYS A 973 -27.01 -0.10 -14.66
C CYS A 973 -25.65 -0.08 -13.94
N LEU A 974 -24.80 -1.07 -14.22
CA LEU A 974 -23.46 -1.16 -13.68
C LEU A 974 -22.53 -0.09 -14.29
N ARG A 975 -22.65 0.22 -15.59
CA ARG A 975 -21.90 1.31 -16.23
C ARG A 975 -22.26 2.68 -15.66
N PHE A 976 -23.52 2.88 -15.25
CA PHE A 976 -23.99 4.13 -14.66
C PHE A 976 -23.50 4.35 -13.22
N LEU A 977 -23.14 3.30 -12.47
CA LEU A 977 -22.85 3.42 -11.04
C LEU A 977 -21.68 4.37 -10.71
N PRO A 978 -20.52 4.33 -11.39
CA PRO A 978 -19.46 5.34 -11.19
C PRO A 978 -19.88 6.75 -11.59
N VAL A 979 -20.80 6.89 -12.55
CA VAL A 979 -21.36 8.19 -12.93
C VAL A 979 -22.30 8.70 -11.85
N PHE A 980 -23.07 7.80 -11.23
CA PHE A 980 -24.00 8.14 -10.15
C PHE A 980 -23.27 8.72 -8.94
N ASP A 981 -22.07 8.22 -8.62
CA ASP A 981 -21.23 8.79 -7.57
C ASP A 981 -20.89 10.26 -7.81
N ILE A 982 -20.54 10.60 -9.06
CA ILE A 982 -20.22 11.97 -9.48
C ILE A 982 -21.49 12.84 -9.49
N VAL A 983 -22.65 12.28 -9.92
CA VAL A 983 -23.96 12.96 -9.87
C VAL A 983 -24.26 13.38 -8.43
N VAL A 984 -24.18 12.45 -7.47
CA VAL A 984 -24.44 12.73 -6.05
C VAL A 984 -23.52 13.84 -5.55
N HIS A 985 -22.22 13.79 -5.87
CA HIS A 985 -21.25 14.82 -5.48
C HIS A 985 -21.62 16.21 -5.99
N ARG A 986 -21.98 16.34 -7.27
CA ARG A 986 -22.39 17.65 -7.83
C ARG A 986 -23.70 18.17 -7.23
N TYR A 987 -24.65 17.30 -6.93
CA TYR A 987 -25.90 17.70 -6.27
C TYR A 987 -25.66 18.20 -4.84
N LEU A 988 -24.69 17.63 -4.11
CA LEU A 988 -24.31 18.07 -2.76
C LEU A 988 -23.72 19.50 -2.75
N GLU A 989 -23.05 19.89 -3.83
CA GLU A 989 -22.42 21.22 -3.95
C GLU A 989 -23.46 22.34 -4.11
N ILE A 990 -24.66 22.04 -4.65
CA ILE A 990 -25.71 23.02 -4.94
C ILE A 990 -26.90 22.89 -3.96
N PRO A 991 -27.08 23.84 -3.03
CA PRO A 991 -28.17 23.84 -2.06
C PRO A 991 -29.58 23.68 -2.65
N ALA A 992 -29.86 24.36 -3.77
CA ALA A 992 -31.18 24.41 -4.37
C ALA A 992 -31.68 23.03 -4.89
N VAL A 993 -30.77 22.08 -5.07
CA VAL A 993 -31.02 20.78 -5.73
C VAL A 993 -31.10 19.63 -4.69
N SER A 994 -31.23 19.94 -3.39
CA SER A 994 -31.25 18.94 -2.32
C SER A 994 -32.43 17.97 -2.41
N LYS A 995 -33.65 18.47 -2.71
CA LYS A 995 -34.86 17.62 -2.77
C LYS A 995 -34.83 16.64 -3.94
N SER A 996 -34.26 17.04 -5.07
CA SER A 996 -34.11 16.14 -6.22
C SER A 996 -33.07 15.05 -5.95
N LEU A 997 -32.01 15.34 -5.19
CA LEU A 997 -31.07 14.31 -4.72
C LEU A 997 -31.77 13.25 -3.86
N GLU A 998 -32.62 13.66 -2.92
CA GLU A 998 -33.38 12.72 -2.07
C GLU A 998 -34.28 11.79 -2.89
N THR A 999 -34.89 12.34 -3.95
CA THR A 999 -35.75 11.58 -4.87
C THR A 999 -34.93 10.59 -5.72
N LEU A 1000 -33.74 10.99 -6.19
CA LEU A 1000 -32.82 10.12 -6.92
C LEU A 1000 -32.34 8.95 -6.05
N LEU A 1001 -31.95 9.24 -4.80
CA LEU A 1001 -31.50 8.23 -3.85
C LEU A 1001 -32.61 7.23 -3.49
N GLU A 1002 -33.88 7.67 -3.48
CA GLU A 1002 -35.02 6.78 -3.22
C GLU A 1002 -35.26 5.77 -4.35
N HIS A 1003 -35.17 6.21 -5.61
CA HIS A 1003 -35.48 5.36 -6.75
C HIS A 1003 -34.27 4.55 -7.24
N LEU A 1004 -33.08 5.14 -7.22
CA LEU A 1004 -31.86 4.55 -7.79
C LEU A 1004 -30.82 4.16 -6.73
N GLY A 1005 -31.03 4.50 -5.45
CA GLY A 1005 -30.11 4.15 -4.37
C GLY A 1005 -29.93 2.64 -4.20
N CYS A 1006 -30.90 1.83 -4.62
CA CYS A 1006 -30.80 0.37 -4.61
C CYS A 1006 -29.67 -0.17 -5.51
N LEU A 1007 -29.19 0.60 -6.50
CA LEU A 1007 -28.06 0.24 -7.35
C LEU A 1007 -26.73 0.14 -6.58
N TYR A 1008 -26.61 0.83 -5.44
CA TYR A 1008 -25.43 0.74 -4.57
C TYR A 1008 -25.19 -0.69 -4.03
N LYS A 1009 -26.18 -1.58 -4.16
CA LYS A 1009 -26.04 -3.03 -3.93
C LYS A 1009 -24.85 -3.63 -4.68
N PHE A 1010 -24.56 -3.13 -5.90
CA PHE A 1010 -23.46 -3.62 -6.76
C PHE A 1010 -22.25 -2.70 -6.77
N HIS A 1011 -22.13 -1.77 -5.82
CA HIS A 1011 -20.99 -0.87 -5.75
C HIS A 1011 -19.77 -1.60 -5.17
N ASP A 1012 -18.60 -1.42 -5.78
CA ASP A 1012 -17.38 -2.15 -5.41
C ASP A 1012 -16.85 -1.74 -4.02
N ARG A 1013 -16.94 -0.44 -3.67
CA ARG A 1013 -16.45 0.14 -2.40
C ARG A 1013 -17.42 1.11 -1.72
N PRO A 1014 -18.61 0.66 -1.29
CA PRO A 1014 -19.70 1.54 -0.85
C PRO A 1014 -19.37 2.28 0.45
N VAL A 1015 -18.68 1.63 1.39
CA VAL A 1015 -18.25 2.24 2.66
C VAL A 1015 -17.18 3.31 2.42
N THR A 1016 -16.19 3.02 1.55
CA THR A 1016 -15.13 3.98 1.19
C THR A 1016 -15.71 5.19 0.44
N TYR A 1017 -16.65 4.97 -0.48
CA TYR A 1017 -17.37 6.05 -1.16
C TYR A 1017 -18.08 6.96 -0.15
N LEU A 1018 -18.81 6.38 0.80
CA LEU A 1018 -19.52 7.12 1.83
C LEU A 1018 -18.55 7.89 2.75
N TYR A 1019 -17.46 7.25 3.20
CA TYR A 1019 -16.41 7.91 3.98
C TYR A 1019 -15.85 9.14 3.26
N ASN A 1020 -15.40 8.97 2.01
CA ASN A 1020 -14.86 10.07 1.21
C ASN A 1020 -15.88 11.19 1.00
N THR A 1021 -17.14 10.83 0.73
CA THR A 1021 -18.21 11.81 0.48
C THR A 1021 -18.54 12.62 1.74
N LEU A 1022 -18.70 11.95 2.89
CA LEU A 1022 -19.01 12.61 4.16
C LEU A 1022 -17.85 13.48 4.66
N HIS A 1023 -16.61 13.01 4.51
CA HIS A 1023 -15.43 13.76 4.90
C HIS A 1023 -15.21 14.99 4.01
N TYR A 1024 -15.26 14.82 2.68
CA TYR A 1024 -15.02 15.90 1.73
C TYR A 1024 -16.09 17.00 1.77
N TYR A 1025 -17.37 16.61 1.92
CA TYR A 1025 -18.50 17.54 1.97
C TYR A 1025 -18.97 17.88 3.39
N GLU A 1026 -18.12 17.72 4.42
CA GLU A 1026 -18.47 17.98 5.82
C GLU A 1026 -19.12 19.36 6.01
N ARG A 1027 -18.50 20.41 5.44
CA ARG A 1027 -19.01 21.79 5.51
C ARG A 1027 -20.38 21.98 4.86
N LYS A 1028 -20.72 21.20 3.84
CA LYS A 1028 -22.00 21.29 3.11
C LYS A 1028 -23.11 20.42 3.74
N LEU A 1029 -22.72 19.39 4.49
CA LEU A 1029 -23.61 18.41 5.10
C LEU A 1029 -23.86 18.63 6.60
N ARG A 1030 -23.04 19.44 7.28
CA ARG A 1030 -23.15 19.72 8.72
C ARG A 1030 -24.57 20.17 9.12
N ASP A 1031 -25.09 21.17 8.40
CA ASP A 1031 -26.42 21.75 8.67
C ASP A 1031 -27.56 21.02 7.93
N ARG A 1032 -27.28 19.85 7.34
CA ARG A 1032 -28.26 19.03 6.58
C ARG A 1032 -28.29 17.57 7.06
N PRO A 1033 -28.61 17.32 8.34
CA PRO A 1033 -28.72 15.95 8.86
C PRO A 1033 -29.70 15.02 8.12
N PRO A 1034 -30.90 15.44 7.62
CA PRO A 1034 -31.79 14.52 6.91
C PRO A 1034 -31.19 14.02 5.59
N LEU A 1035 -30.50 14.89 4.85
CA LEU A 1035 -29.82 14.50 3.61
C LEU A 1035 -28.67 13.54 3.88
N LYS A 1036 -27.86 13.82 4.91
CA LYS A 1036 -26.80 12.91 5.37
C LYS A 1036 -27.36 11.54 5.73
N ARG A 1037 -28.45 11.49 6.49
CA ARG A 1037 -29.15 10.24 6.85
C ARG A 1037 -29.66 9.51 5.61
N ARG A 1038 -30.29 10.20 4.67
CA ARG A 1038 -30.82 9.61 3.44
C ARG A 1038 -29.70 8.99 2.59
N LEU A 1039 -28.56 9.67 2.46
CA LEU A 1039 -27.39 9.15 1.76
C LEU A 1039 -26.84 7.88 2.41
N VAL A 1040 -26.63 7.90 3.73
CA VAL A 1040 -26.17 6.73 4.50
C VAL A 1040 -27.17 5.56 4.36
N SER A 1041 -28.47 5.85 4.44
CA SER A 1041 -29.54 4.86 4.31
C SER A 1041 -29.60 4.24 2.91
N ALA A 1042 -29.44 5.05 1.86
CA ALA A 1042 -29.50 4.57 0.48
C ALA A 1042 -28.31 3.65 0.17
N VAL A 1043 -27.10 4.08 0.54
CA VAL A 1043 -25.87 3.32 0.25
C VAL A 1043 -25.78 2.06 1.12
N LEU A 1044 -25.81 2.18 2.45
CA LEU A 1044 -25.64 1.03 3.34
C LEU A 1044 -26.88 0.16 3.46
N GLY A 1045 -28.08 0.75 3.33
CA GLY A 1045 -29.34 0.01 3.38
C GLY A 1045 -29.51 -0.94 2.19
N SER A 1046 -28.95 -0.60 1.02
CA SER A 1046 -28.98 -1.48 -0.18
C SER A 1046 -28.28 -2.84 0.03
N LEU A 1047 -27.44 -2.97 1.06
CA LEU A 1047 -26.65 -4.16 1.37
C LEU A 1047 -27.22 -4.99 2.53
N ARG A 1048 -28.33 -4.56 3.13
CA ARG A 1048 -28.92 -5.17 4.34
C ARG A 1048 -29.29 -6.64 4.16
N GLU A 1049 -29.73 -7.04 2.96
CA GLU A 1049 -30.13 -8.42 2.66
C GLU A 1049 -28.94 -9.34 2.34
N ILE A 1050 -27.79 -8.78 1.96
CA ILE A 1050 -26.61 -9.55 1.53
C ILE A 1050 -25.64 -9.75 2.70
N ARG A 1051 -25.46 -8.72 3.53
CA ARG A 1051 -24.46 -8.72 4.62
C ARG A 1051 -25.13 -9.06 5.95
N ALA A 1052 -24.38 -9.74 6.82
CA ALA A 1052 -24.84 -10.13 8.14
C ALA A 1052 -25.33 -8.91 8.98
N PRO A 1053 -26.30 -9.10 9.89
CA PRO A 1053 -26.75 -8.02 10.76
C PRO A 1053 -25.58 -7.50 11.61
N GLY A 1054 -25.50 -6.18 11.77
CA GLY A 1054 -24.42 -5.52 12.52
C GLY A 1054 -23.11 -5.25 11.76
N TRP A 1055 -23.03 -5.60 10.46
CA TRP A 1055 -21.80 -5.45 9.66
C TRP A 1055 -21.26 -4.01 9.56
N ALA A 1056 -22.13 -2.98 9.58
CA ALA A 1056 -21.75 -1.58 9.43
C ALA A 1056 -22.28 -0.71 10.60
N LEU A 1057 -23.56 -0.36 10.57
CA LEU A 1057 -24.17 0.55 11.55
C LEU A 1057 -24.43 -0.15 12.90
N SER A 1058 -24.12 0.53 14.00
CA SER A 1058 -24.45 0.06 15.36
C SER A 1058 -25.97 0.02 15.57
N GLU A 1059 -26.43 -0.84 16.47
CA GLU A 1059 -27.87 -1.01 16.75
C GLU A 1059 -28.54 0.30 17.16
N ALA A 1060 -27.92 1.07 18.05
CA ALA A 1060 -28.42 2.38 18.47
C ALA A 1060 -28.52 3.37 17.30
N TYR A 1061 -27.56 3.34 16.36
CA TYR A 1061 -27.63 4.17 15.16
C TYR A 1061 -28.74 3.69 14.22
N GLN A 1062 -28.97 2.38 14.10
CA GLN A 1062 -30.09 1.85 13.30
C GLN A 1062 -31.45 2.29 13.86
N MET A 1063 -31.61 2.33 15.19
CA MET A 1063 -32.83 2.88 15.81
C MET A 1063 -33.00 4.37 15.46
N TYR A 1064 -31.93 5.16 15.52
CA TYR A 1064 -31.95 6.56 15.07
C TYR A 1064 -32.36 6.67 13.59
N MET A 1065 -31.88 5.78 12.73
CA MET A 1065 -32.22 5.73 11.30
C MET A 1065 -33.69 5.38 11.02
N THR A 1066 -34.48 4.98 12.02
CA THR A 1066 -35.93 4.69 11.87
C THR A 1066 -36.85 5.80 12.38
N ARG A 1067 -36.32 6.81 13.11
CA ARG A 1067 -37.12 7.93 13.65
C ARG A 1067 -37.69 8.84 12.55
N SER A 1068 -38.81 9.52 12.77
CA SER A 1068 -39.39 10.47 11.82
C SER A 1068 -38.47 11.67 11.56
N SER A 1069 -38.67 12.41 10.46
CA SER A 1069 -37.81 13.55 10.04
C SER A 1069 -37.77 14.70 11.04
N ASP A 1070 -38.81 14.87 11.85
CA ASP A 1070 -38.94 15.99 12.79
C ASP A 1070 -38.13 15.76 14.10
N ASP A 1071 -37.89 14.50 14.48
CA ASP A 1071 -37.04 14.12 15.62
C ASP A 1071 -35.54 14.12 15.28
N VAL A 1072 -35.17 14.30 14.00
CA VAL A 1072 -33.80 14.10 13.46
C VAL A 1072 -32.79 15.09 14.02
N VAL A 1073 -33.22 16.29 14.38
CA VAL A 1073 -32.32 17.34 14.89
C VAL A 1073 -31.85 17.04 16.33
N SER A 1074 -32.52 16.12 17.03
CA SER A 1074 -32.39 15.94 18.49
C SER A 1074 -31.46 14.80 18.94
N TRP A 1075 -30.94 13.97 18.04
CA TRP A 1075 -30.12 12.82 18.48
C TRP A 1075 -28.73 13.27 18.90
N MET A 1076 -28.58 13.48 20.21
CA MET A 1076 -27.29 13.63 20.88
C MET A 1076 -26.97 12.30 21.57
N PRO A 1077 -26.03 11.50 21.02
CA PRO A 1077 -25.65 10.25 21.66
C PRO A 1077 -24.95 10.50 23.00
N GLU A 1078 -25.26 9.69 24.00
CA GLU A 1078 -24.55 9.74 25.29
C GLU A 1078 -23.12 9.19 25.17
N LEU A 1079 -22.28 9.46 26.16
CA LEU A 1079 -20.90 8.95 26.20
C LEU A 1079 -20.84 7.42 26.05
N ASP A 1080 -21.80 6.69 26.62
CA ASP A 1080 -21.87 5.23 26.53
C ASP A 1080 -21.99 4.73 25.08
N TYR A 1081 -22.69 5.47 24.21
CA TYR A 1081 -22.75 5.15 22.78
C TYR A 1081 -21.35 5.17 22.14
N TYR A 1082 -20.56 6.20 22.42
CA TYR A 1082 -19.19 6.33 21.91
C TYR A 1082 -18.28 5.25 22.51
N ILE A 1083 -18.41 4.94 23.80
CA ILE A 1083 -17.65 3.85 24.45
C ILE A 1083 -17.94 2.52 23.76
N ARG A 1084 -19.21 2.18 23.53
CA ARG A 1084 -19.58 0.94 22.81
C ARG A 1084 -19.06 0.94 21.37
N LEU A 1085 -19.12 2.08 20.68
CA LEU A 1085 -18.64 2.20 19.31
C LEU A 1085 -17.13 2.01 19.20
N VAL A 1086 -16.35 2.61 20.11
CA VAL A 1086 -14.90 2.44 20.19
C VAL A 1086 -14.55 1.02 20.66
N ARG A 1087 -15.32 0.45 21.59
CA ARG A 1087 -15.12 -0.94 22.04
C ARG A 1087 -15.21 -1.94 20.89
N ARG A 1088 -16.10 -1.74 19.91
CA ARG A 1088 -16.14 -2.57 18.69
C ARG A 1088 -14.80 -2.55 17.93
N ILE A 1089 -14.09 -1.42 17.91
CA ILE A 1089 -12.78 -1.32 17.28
C ILE A 1089 -11.74 -2.08 18.11
N VAL A 1090 -11.75 -1.92 19.44
CA VAL A 1090 -10.81 -2.57 20.38
C VAL A 1090 -11.06 -4.08 20.55
N GLU A 1091 -12.26 -4.58 20.28
CA GLU A 1091 -12.55 -6.02 20.31
C GLU A 1091 -12.20 -6.70 18.97
N ILE A 1092 -12.17 -5.94 17.87
CA ILE A 1092 -11.80 -6.43 16.54
C ILE A 1092 -10.27 -6.47 16.35
N PHE A 1093 -9.55 -5.49 16.91
CA PHE A 1093 -8.09 -5.34 16.82
C PHE A 1093 -7.43 -5.62 18.14
#